data_AF-A0AB35HU97-F1
#
_entry.id   AF-A0AB35HU97-F1
#
_cell.length_a   1.000
_cell.length_b   1.000
_cell.length_c   1.000
_cell.angle_alpha   90.00
_cell.angle_beta   90.00
_cell.angle_gamma   90.00
#
_symmetry.space_group_name_H-M   'P 1'
#
loop_
_entity.id
_entity.type
_entity.pdbx_description
1 polymer ?
#
loop_
_entity_poly.entity_id
_entity_poly.type
_entity_poly.pdbx_seq_one_letter_code
_entity_poly.pdbx_strand_id
1 'polypeptide(L)'
;MNVNSLRRWGAAIFAMAGVNLAMASDPLNVTGDKFRQLDELLPTPNAYRTASGAPGHAYWQQQADYDIQVSLDDDKQLITASETVTYTNNSPDTLRYLWLQLDQNRFKPDSMGNLATPVDLESIAPDTIPFGVFRRQVVADEFPGGYQISRVADSKGRELAHTIVDTGMRIDLPQPLKSGEQVRFQIDWSYKVIEQKALGGRSGYEYFERDDNYLYEIAQWFPRMAAYNDVSGWQNKPFLGRGEFALEFGNYRVAINVPADHVVAATGVLQNPEEVLTREQRARLKKARTAQKPVMIITKEEALKNEKSRSKKRKTWIFEAENVRDFSWASSRKFLWDAQGYKKGGTDTLAMSFYPEEGMPLWDKYSTETIIHTMDVYNRYSFDYPYPVSISVNGPVGGMEYPMITFNGPRPEIDDEDRSKRTYSRTTKYGLISVIIHEVGHNYFPMIVNSDERQWTWMDEGLNTFLQFLAEQEWEEKYPSRRGDARKIVDYMKSDNQVPIMTNSESILQFGNNAYGKPATALNILRESIMGRELFDFAFREYAQRWKFKRPMPADFFRTMEDASGMDLDWFWRGWFYTTDHVDISLDQVRHYTVGTKNPDIEGPWKREQHNSEPETITAIENRARKLPRIVDAKPELADFYNKHDEFDVSNADRNSYRDMLAGLEDWERDMLSVESNVYVLDFSNIGGLVMPLFLRLEYEDGTVEDLRIPAEIWAKNSRKTSKMLVRDKNKILKSVILDPHWETADVNVENNYYPRRIIKSRLELFKEEKRRNLMKDWDTELKEKG
;
A
#
# COMPACT_ATOMS: atom_id res chain seq x y z
N MET A 1 -51.17 3.18 66.39
CA MET A 1 -51.36 2.21 67.51
C MET A 1 -50.36 1.08 67.31
N ASN A 2 -49.51 0.87 68.32
CA ASN A 2 -48.76 -0.33 68.72
C ASN A 2 -48.17 -1.33 67.70
N VAL A 3 -46.85 -1.20 67.56
CA VAL A 3 -45.78 -2.19 67.83
C VAL A 3 -46.18 -3.51 68.54
N ASN A 4 -45.76 -4.65 67.98
CA ASN A 4 -45.11 -5.82 68.65
C ASN A 4 -44.87 -6.94 67.61
N SER A 5 -43.67 -7.17 67.06
CA SER A 5 -42.42 -7.73 67.63
C SER A 5 -42.44 -9.26 67.87
N LEU A 6 -41.65 -10.01 67.07
CA LEU A 6 -40.89 -11.26 67.33
C LEU A 6 -40.52 -11.92 65.97
N ARG A 7 -39.27 -11.74 65.48
CA ARG A 7 -38.10 -12.67 65.55
C ARG A 7 -38.34 -14.03 64.85
N ARG A 8 -37.49 -14.61 63.99
CA ARG A 8 -36.15 -14.39 63.39
C ARG A 8 -36.03 -15.46 62.27
N TRP A 9 -35.47 -15.19 61.09
CA TRP A 9 -34.18 -15.66 60.51
C TRP A 9 -34.57 -15.95 59.04
N GLY A 10 -33.88 -15.61 57.96
CA GLY A 10 -32.51 -15.19 57.71
C GLY A 10 -32.30 -15.50 56.22
N ALA A 11 -32.02 -14.49 55.40
CA ALA A 11 -31.42 -14.62 54.08
C ALA A 11 -31.13 -13.20 53.56
N ALA A 12 -29.86 -12.84 53.60
CA ALA A 12 -29.36 -11.60 53.03
C ALA A 12 -29.45 -11.70 51.50
N ILE A 13 -30.33 -10.90 50.89
CA ILE A 13 -30.28 -10.59 49.45
C ILE A 13 -29.36 -9.37 49.33
N PHE A 14 -28.13 -9.61 48.88
CA PHE A 14 -27.24 -8.54 48.43
C PHE A 14 -27.79 -8.03 47.09
N ALA A 15 -28.31 -6.80 47.10
CA ALA A 15 -28.62 -6.05 45.91
C ALA A 15 -27.29 -5.64 45.25
N MET A 16 -26.93 -6.27 44.12
CA MET A 16 -25.95 -5.72 43.21
C MET A 16 -26.68 -4.76 42.28
N ALA A 17 -26.45 -3.46 42.49
CA ALA A 17 -26.79 -2.42 41.54
C ALA A 17 -25.91 -2.59 40.30
N GLY A 18 -26.48 -3.15 39.24
CA GLY A 18 -25.87 -3.14 37.91
C GLY A 18 -25.94 -1.73 37.34
N VAL A 19 -24.82 -1.02 37.36
CA VAL A 19 -24.62 0.16 36.52
C VAL A 19 -24.59 -0.33 35.07
N ASN A 20 -25.70 -0.17 34.35
CA ASN A 20 -25.69 -0.27 32.89
C ASN A 20 -24.95 0.97 32.36
N LEU A 21 -23.62 0.86 32.24
CA LEU A 21 -22.90 1.62 31.23
C LEU A 21 -23.39 1.12 29.88
N ALA A 22 -24.38 1.81 29.31
CA ALA A 22 -24.61 1.73 27.89
C ALA A 22 -23.35 2.26 27.20
N MET A 23 -22.43 1.35 26.86
CA MET A 23 -21.44 1.66 25.83
C MET A 23 -22.23 1.98 24.58
N ALA A 24 -22.15 3.23 24.13
CA ALA A 24 -22.57 3.59 22.78
C ALA A 24 -21.75 2.71 21.85
N SER A 25 -22.38 1.67 21.29
CA SER A 25 -21.79 0.86 20.24
C SER A 25 -21.48 1.78 19.06
N ASP A 26 -20.24 1.72 18.59
CA ASP A 26 -19.83 2.30 17.32
C ASP A 26 -20.85 1.93 16.23
N PRO A 27 -21.41 2.89 15.47
CA PRO A 27 -22.33 2.60 14.36
C PRO A 27 -21.75 1.63 13.31
N LEU A 28 -20.43 1.43 13.26
CA LEU A 28 -19.77 0.42 12.42
C LEU A 28 -19.91 -1.02 12.93
N ASN A 29 -20.31 -1.22 14.19
CA ASN A 29 -20.37 -2.53 14.86
C ASN A 29 -21.79 -3.10 14.99
N VAL A 30 -22.80 -2.48 14.36
CA VAL A 30 -24.22 -2.81 14.60
C VAL A 30 -24.65 -4.14 13.96
N THR A 31 -23.86 -4.74 13.06
CA THR A 31 -24.10 -6.12 12.62
C THR A 31 -22.76 -6.77 12.27
N GLY A 32 -22.35 -7.84 12.96
CA GLY A 32 -21.17 -8.66 12.60
C GLY A 32 -21.26 -9.39 11.25
N ASP A 33 -22.10 -8.87 10.35
CA ASP A 33 -22.31 -9.29 8.98
C ASP A 33 -21.18 -8.72 8.11
N LYS A 34 -20.25 -9.59 7.74
CA LYS A 34 -19.09 -9.26 6.91
C LYS A 34 -19.46 -9.07 5.43
N PHE A 35 -20.66 -9.50 5.01
CA PHE A 35 -21.15 -9.44 3.62
C PHE A 35 -22.23 -8.39 3.41
N ARG A 36 -22.51 -7.57 4.43
CA ARG A 36 -23.40 -6.42 4.28
C ARG A 36 -22.87 -5.50 3.19
N GLN A 37 -23.78 -4.98 2.37
CA GLN A 37 -23.43 -4.10 1.26
C GLN A 37 -22.79 -2.79 1.74
N LEU A 38 -21.84 -2.22 0.99
CA LEU A 38 -21.13 -0.98 1.36
C LEU A 38 -21.90 0.29 1.06
N ASP A 39 -23.05 0.22 0.39
CA ASP A 39 -23.88 1.39 0.03
C ASP A 39 -24.20 2.34 1.19
N GLU A 40 -24.24 1.83 2.42
CA GLU A 40 -24.47 2.66 3.63
C GLU A 40 -23.23 3.44 4.09
N LEU A 41 -22.03 2.99 3.70
CA LEU A 41 -20.75 3.66 3.99
C LEU A 41 -20.28 4.54 2.84
N LEU A 42 -20.63 4.19 1.59
CA LEU A 42 -20.22 4.94 0.42
C LEU A 42 -21.15 6.15 0.17
N PRO A 43 -20.62 7.27 -0.34
CA PRO A 43 -21.45 8.40 -0.75
C PRO A 43 -22.48 7.99 -1.81
N THR A 44 -23.71 8.48 -1.69
CA THR A 44 -24.77 8.23 -2.67
C THR A 44 -24.36 8.75 -4.07
N PRO A 45 -24.49 7.95 -5.13
CA PRO A 45 -24.23 8.40 -6.49
C PRO A 45 -25.08 9.60 -6.89
N ASN A 46 -24.54 10.47 -7.75
CA ASN A 46 -25.18 11.70 -8.22
C ASN A 46 -24.74 12.05 -9.65
N ALA A 47 -25.08 13.25 -10.13
CA ALA A 47 -24.75 13.70 -11.49
C ALA A 47 -23.25 13.97 -11.72
N TYR A 48 -22.48 14.19 -10.66
CA TYR A 48 -21.03 14.39 -10.70
C TYR A 48 -20.26 13.07 -10.62
N ARG A 49 -20.75 12.10 -9.84
CA ARG A 49 -20.12 10.78 -9.61
C ARG A 49 -21.16 9.67 -9.69
N THR A 50 -21.03 8.78 -10.66
CA THR A 50 -22.05 7.78 -10.99
C THR A 50 -21.93 6.51 -10.15
N ALA A 51 -22.97 5.67 -10.19
CA ALA A 51 -22.98 4.39 -9.46
C ALA A 51 -21.94 3.38 -9.98
N SER A 52 -21.47 3.51 -11.22
CA SER A 52 -20.38 2.69 -11.76
C SER A 52 -19.00 3.12 -11.28
N GLY A 53 -18.89 4.22 -10.51
CA GLY A 53 -17.60 4.81 -10.13
C GLY A 53 -16.96 5.62 -11.26
N ALA A 54 -17.66 5.85 -12.38
CA ALA A 54 -17.22 6.77 -13.42
C ALA A 54 -17.58 8.23 -13.09
N PRO A 55 -16.80 9.22 -13.57
CA PRO A 55 -17.23 10.62 -13.55
C PRO A 55 -18.56 10.76 -14.29
N GLY A 56 -19.50 11.49 -13.69
CA GLY A 56 -20.82 11.73 -14.25
C GLY A 56 -20.85 12.81 -15.32
N HIS A 57 -21.98 12.92 -16.00
CA HIS A 57 -22.17 13.88 -17.10
C HIS A 57 -22.06 15.36 -16.67
N ALA A 58 -22.17 15.64 -15.37
CA ALA A 58 -22.01 16.98 -14.81
C ALA A 58 -20.65 17.18 -14.09
N TYR A 59 -19.75 16.18 -14.10
CA TYR A 59 -18.45 16.26 -13.44
C TYR A 59 -17.69 17.53 -13.86
N TRP A 60 -17.11 18.21 -12.89
CA TRP A 60 -16.33 19.43 -13.08
C TRP A 60 -15.05 19.37 -12.26
N GLN A 61 -14.04 20.10 -12.70
CA GLN A 61 -12.81 20.32 -11.97
C GLN A 61 -12.25 21.69 -12.35
N GLN A 62 -11.64 22.38 -11.40
CA GLN A 62 -11.09 23.71 -11.64
C GLN A 62 -9.81 23.64 -12.47
N GLN A 63 -9.43 24.78 -13.05
CA GLN A 63 -8.16 24.93 -13.75
C GLN A 63 -7.38 26.12 -13.17
N ALA A 64 -6.08 25.93 -12.97
CA ALA A 64 -5.17 26.95 -12.47
C ALA A 64 -3.90 27.01 -13.34
N ASP A 65 -3.79 28.04 -14.18
CA ASP A 65 -2.61 28.25 -15.02
C ASP A 65 -1.63 29.22 -14.36
N TYR A 66 -0.33 28.98 -14.53
CA TYR A 66 0.75 29.71 -13.88
C TYR A 66 1.79 30.22 -14.89
N ASP A 67 2.16 31.49 -14.76
CA ASP A 67 3.38 32.07 -15.36
C ASP A 67 4.29 32.54 -14.21
N ILE A 68 5.40 31.84 -14.00
CA ILE A 68 6.27 32.02 -12.83
C ILE A 68 7.66 32.44 -13.27
N GLN A 69 8.20 33.46 -12.62
CA GLN A 69 9.59 33.86 -12.73
C GLN A 69 10.27 33.65 -11.38
N VAL A 70 11.34 32.88 -11.36
CA VAL A 70 12.06 32.52 -10.12
C VAL A 70 13.56 32.75 -10.28
N SER A 71 14.19 33.24 -9.21
CA SER A 71 15.63 33.42 -9.11
C SER A 71 16.19 32.70 -7.90
N LEU A 72 17.29 31.96 -8.11
CA LEU A 72 18.06 31.29 -7.06
C LEU A 72 19.30 32.10 -6.69
N ASP A 73 19.35 32.63 -5.48
CA ASP A 73 20.56 33.20 -4.90
C ASP A 73 21.40 32.08 -4.26
N ASP A 74 22.39 31.59 -5.00
CA ASP A 74 23.29 30.50 -4.60
C ASP A 74 24.23 30.89 -3.45
N ASP A 75 24.49 32.18 -3.24
CA ASP A 75 25.33 32.66 -2.13
C ASP A 75 24.54 32.69 -0.80
N LYS A 76 23.20 32.77 -0.86
CA LYS A 76 22.32 32.91 0.31
C LYS A 76 21.31 31.78 0.49
N GLN A 77 21.28 30.83 -0.43
CA GLN A 77 20.28 29.76 -0.52
C GLN A 77 18.85 30.35 -0.45
N LEU A 78 18.60 31.41 -1.22
CA LEU A 78 17.34 32.16 -1.21
C LEU A 78 16.63 32.03 -2.55
N ILE A 79 15.32 31.73 -2.50
CA ILE A 79 14.42 31.85 -3.64
C ILE A 79 13.70 33.19 -3.58
N THR A 80 13.66 33.89 -4.71
CA THR A 80 12.80 35.06 -4.92
C THR A 80 12.01 34.84 -6.20
N ALA A 81 10.70 35.00 -6.14
CA ALA A 81 9.82 34.70 -7.25
C ALA A 81 8.60 35.62 -7.33
N SER A 82 8.04 35.66 -8.53
CA SER A 82 6.77 36.30 -8.85
C SER A 82 5.98 35.34 -9.73
N GLU A 83 4.71 35.15 -9.43
CA GLU A 83 3.80 34.37 -10.25
C GLU A 83 2.60 35.20 -10.67
N THR A 84 2.07 34.85 -11.83
CA THR A 84 0.73 35.24 -12.22
C THR A 84 -0.12 34.00 -12.38
N VAL A 85 -1.20 33.92 -11.61
CA VAL A 85 -2.16 32.81 -11.64
C VAL A 85 -3.38 33.24 -12.45
N THR A 86 -3.83 32.39 -13.37
CA THR A 86 -5.15 32.48 -14.02
C THR A 86 -6.00 31.33 -13.53
N TYR A 87 -7.02 31.64 -12.73
CA TYR A 87 -7.92 30.64 -12.16
C TYR A 87 -9.25 30.66 -12.91
N THR A 88 -9.68 29.50 -13.40
CA THR A 88 -10.97 29.30 -14.08
C THR A 88 -11.93 28.57 -13.16
N ASN A 89 -13.10 29.17 -12.90
CA ASN A 89 -14.14 28.53 -12.10
C ASN A 89 -15.07 27.68 -12.98
N ASN A 90 -14.82 26.38 -13.03
CA ASN A 90 -15.65 25.38 -13.70
C ASN A 90 -16.75 24.80 -12.80
N SER A 91 -16.78 25.15 -11.51
CA SER A 91 -17.85 24.70 -10.59
C SER A 91 -19.19 25.40 -10.92
N PRO A 92 -20.34 24.83 -10.51
CA PRO A 92 -21.63 25.52 -10.58
C PRO A 92 -21.75 26.67 -9.58
N ASP A 93 -20.81 26.79 -8.63
CA ASP A 93 -20.87 27.74 -7.53
C ASP A 93 -20.33 29.12 -7.92
N THR A 94 -20.80 30.15 -7.22
CA THR A 94 -20.20 31.48 -7.27
C THR A 94 -19.20 31.64 -6.12
N LEU A 95 -17.91 31.77 -6.45
CA LEU A 95 -16.83 31.85 -5.47
C LEU A 95 -16.57 33.30 -5.06
N ARG A 96 -16.47 33.55 -3.74
CA ARG A 96 -16.16 34.90 -3.21
C ARG A 96 -14.71 35.04 -2.74
N TYR A 97 -13.99 33.93 -2.64
CA TYR A 97 -12.61 33.87 -2.22
C TYR A 97 -11.95 32.64 -2.85
N LEU A 98 -10.62 32.66 -2.89
CA LEU A 98 -9.78 31.57 -3.35
C LEU A 98 -8.82 31.14 -2.23
N TRP A 99 -8.48 29.85 -2.18
CA TRP A 99 -7.48 29.32 -1.24
C TRP A 99 -6.22 28.86 -1.97
N LEU A 100 -5.08 29.14 -1.37
CA LEU A 100 -3.77 28.68 -1.78
C LEU A 100 -3.08 27.95 -0.64
N GLN A 101 -2.29 26.94 -0.99
CA GLN A 101 -1.36 26.24 -0.12
C GLN A 101 -0.03 26.99 -0.08
N LEU A 102 0.45 27.25 1.13
CA LEU A 102 1.72 27.86 1.47
C LEU A 102 2.58 26.85 2.24
N ASP A 103 2.94 25.74 1.61
CA ASP A 103 3.61 24.60 2.27
C ASP A 103 4.94 24.95 2.95
N GLN A 104 5.77 25.85 2.40
CA GLN A 104 6.99 26.30 3.08
C GLN A 104 6.73 26.92 4.46
N ASN A 105 5.51 27.42 4.75
CA ASN A 105 5.17 27.93 6.08
C ASN A 105 5.27 26.87 7.18
N ARG A 106 5.28 25.56 6.86
CA ARG A 106 5.55 24.51 7.85
C ARG A 106 6.90 24.67 8.55
N PHE A 107 7.86 25.35 7.90
CA PHE A 107 9.19 25.59 8.44
C PHE A 107 9.28 26.89 9.26
N LYS A 108 8.17 27.60 9.46
CA LYS A 108 8.13 28.68 10.46
C LYS A 108 8.25 28.07 11.85
N PRO A 109 9.03 28.68 12.77
CA PRO A 109 9.16 28.19 14.13
C PRO A 109 7.82 28.02 14.86
N ASP A 110 6.86 28.90 14.58
CA ASP A 110 5.52 28.95 15.18
C ASP A 110 4.43 28.23 14.36
N SER A 111 4.78 27.48 13.31
CA SER A 111 3.80 26.75 12.50
C SER A 111 3.14 25.61 13.27
N MET A 112 1.92 25.24 12.89
CA MET A 112 1.26 24.07 13.47
C MET A 112 2.08 22.80 13.28
N GLY A 113 2.67 22.60 12.09
CA GLY A 113 3.49 21.40 11.81
C GLY A 113 4.72 21.29 12.69
N ASN A 114 5.40 22.42 12.97
CA ASN A 114 6.55 22.43 13.86
C ASN A 114 6.14 22.20 15.32
N LEU A 115 5.07 22.87 15.78
CA LEU A 115 4.60 22.81 17.17
C LEU A 115 3.90 21.49 17.54
N ALA A 116 3.29 20.81 16.56
CA ALA A 116 2.53 19.58 16.79
C ALA A 116 3.36 18.29 16.63
N THR A 117 4.63 18.39 16.22
CA THR A 117 5.49 17.20 16.04
C THR A 117 5.88 16.61 17.39
N PRO A 118 5.42 15.39 17.76
CA PRO A 118 5.83 14.79 19.02
C PRO A 118 7.27 14.27 18.94
N VAL A 119 7.99 14.33 20.06
CA VAL A 119 9.21 13.54 20.25
C VAL A 119 8.79 12.23 20.88
N ASP A 120 8.84 11.14 20.11
CA ASP A 120 8.55 9.80 20.60
C ASP A 120 9.73 9.30 21.45
N LEU A 121 9.65 9.56 22.76
CA LEU A 121 10.63 9.09 23.74
C LEU A 121 10.37 7.65 24.18
N GLU A 122 9.19 7.08 23.88
CA GLU A 122 8.86 5.70 24.29
C GLU A 122 9.56 4.67 23.42
N SER A 123 9.81 4.98 22.14
CA SER A 123 10.59 4.12 21.23
C SER A 123 12.11 4.29 21.35
N ILE A 124 12.59 5.20 22.21
CA ILE A 124 14.00 5.52 22.42
C ILE A 124 14.43 5.03 23.80
N ALA A 125 15.68 4.59 23.94
CA ALA A 125 16.20 4.21 25.25
C ALA A 125 16.13 5.40 26.24
N PRO A 126 15.79 5.17 27.52
CA PRO A 126 15.69 6.23 28.51
C PRO A 126 16.95 7.11 28.54
N ASP A 127 16.77 8.42 28.71
CA ASP A 127 17.83 9.44 28.79
C ASP A 127 18.76 9.52 27.56
N THR A 128 18.30 9.06 26.40
CA THR A 128 19.05 9.18 25.13
C THR A 128 18.22 9.88 24.04
N ILE A 129 18.90 10.58 23.12
CA ILE A 129 18.29 11.13 21.92
C ILE A 129 19.24 10.95 20.73
N PRO A 130 18.76 10.52 19.55
CA PRO A 130 19.60 10.45 18.37
C PRO A 130 20.11 11.84 17.96
N PHE A 131 21.40 11.93 17.58
CA PHE A 131 22.01 13.19 17.12
C PHE A 131 21.21 13.88 16.01
N GLY A 132 20.61 13.13 15.08
CA GLY A 132 19.80 13.68 14.01
C GLY A 132 18.52 14.36 14.51
N VAL A 133 17.85 13.79 15.52
CA VAL A 133 16.65 14.39 16.12
C VAL A 133 17.01 15.69 16.83
N PHE A 134 18.10 15.67 17.62
CA PHE A 134 18.58 16.87 18.30
C PHE A 134 19.02 17.96 17.31
N ARG A 135 19.82 17.61 16.28
CA ARG A 135 20.23 18.54 15.21
C ARG A 135 19.00 19.17 14.53
N ARG A 136 18.00 18.37 14.18
CA ARG A 136 16.78 18.87 13.55
C ARG A 136 16.08 19.91 14.43
N GLN A 137 15.92 19.63 15.72
CA GLN A 137 15.29 20.57 16.66
C GLN A 137 16.06 21.90 16.74
N VAL A 138 17.38 21.83 16.98
CA VAL A 138 18.23 23.03 17.10
C VAL A 138 18.18 23.88 15.83
N VAL A 139 18.27 23.24 14.66
CA VAL A 139 18.24 23.96 13.38
C VAL A 139 16.84 24.53 13.11
N ALA A 140 15.77 23.80 13.44
CA ALA A 140 14.39 24.25 13.21
C ALA A 140 14.04 25.49 14.05
N ASP A 141 14.54 25.57 15.28
CA ASP A 141 14.27 26.69 16.19
C ASP A 141 14.90 28.01 15.71
N GLU A 142 16.05 27.94 15.01
CA GLU A 142 16.78 29.11 14.51
C GLU A 142 16.48 29.44 13.04
N PHE A 143 15.97 28.48 12.26
CA PHE A 143 15.78 28.67 10.82
C PHE A 143 14.60 29.62 10.54
N PRO A 144 14.81 30.74 9.82
CA PRO A 144 13.75 31.66 9.46
C PRO A 144 12.98 31.15 8.23
N GLY A 145 12.26 30.03 8.41
CA GLY A 145 11.50 29.37 7.36
C GLY A 145 10.17 30.03 7.05
N GLY A 146 9.50 29.55 6.01
CA GLY A 146 8.23 30.08 5.54
C GLY A 146 8.33 31.11 4.42
N TYR A 147 7.18 31.33 3.78
CA TYR A 147 7.06 32.36 2.76
C TYR A 147 7.07 33.74 3.40
N GLN A 148 7.84 34.64 2.79
CA GLN A 148 7.67 36.07 2.93
C GLN A 148 6.91 36.61 1.72
N ILE A 149 5.59 36.73 1.86
CA ILE A 149 4.71 37.31 0.84
C ILE A 149 4.89 38.82 0.86
N SER A 150 5.39 39.39 -0.25
CA SER A 150 5.62 40.83 -0.39
C SER A 150 4.52 41.54 -1.16
N ARG A 151 3.75 40.81 -1.98
CA ARG A 151 2.64 41.39 -2.76
C ARG A 151 1.58 40.35 -3.09
N VAL A 152 0.31 40.74 -3.03
CA VAL A 152 -0.82 40.04 -3.64
C VAL A 152 -1.69 41.08 -4.34
N ALA A 153 -1.80 41.01 -5.67
CA ALA A 153 -2.46 42.04 -6.46
C ALA A 153 -3.25 41.48 -7.65
N ASP A 154 -4.26 42.21 -8.12
CA ASP A 154 -4.99 41.86 -9.34
C ASP A 154 -4.21 42.20 -10.61
N SER A 155 -4.76 41.84 -11.77
CA SER A 155 -4.17 42.14 -13.09
C SER A 155 -3.99 43.64 -13.40
N LYS A 156 -4.59 44.54 -12.62
CA LYS A 156 -4.44 46.00 -12.72
C LYS A 156 -3.45 46.55 -11.69
N GLY A 157 -2.81 45.68 -10.90
CA GLY A 157 -1.85 46.04 -9.87
C GLY A 157 -2.47 46.53 -8.56
N ARG A 158 -3.80 46.41 -8.38
CA ARG A 158 -4.48 46.78 -7.13
C ARG A 158 -4.30 45.68 -6.10
N GLU A 159 -3.98 46.04 -4.86
CA GLU A 159 -3.83 45.07 -3.78
C GLU A 159 -5.12 44.29 -3.54
N LEU A 160 -4.97 42.97 -3.32
CA LEU A 160 -6.05 42.09 -2.94
C LEU A 160 -5.96 41.78 -1.45
N ALA A 161 -7.10 41.94 -0.76
CA ALA A 161 -7.21 41.54 0.63
C ALA A 161 -6.96 40.03 0.75
N HIS A 162 -6.10 39.65 1.68
CA HIS A 162 -5.78 38.25 1.92
C HIS A 162 -5.55 37.98 3.41
N THR A 163 -5.69 36.72 3.79
CA THR A 163 -5.45 36.25 5.16
C THR A 163 -4.65 34.97 5.11
N ILE A 164 -3.52 34.92 5.81
CA ILE A 164 -2.72 33.72 5.98
C ILE A 164 -3.19 32.99 7.24
N VAL A 165 -3.48 31.71 7.10
CA VAL A 165 -3.86 30.79 8.18
C VAL A 165 -2.89 29.63 8.13
N ASP A 166 -1.83 29.68 8.94
CA ASP A 166 -0.75 28.68 8.98
C ASP A 166 -0.15 28.40 7.59
N THR A 167 -0.31 27.19 7.05
CA THR A 167 0.13 26.82 5.68
C THR A 167 -0.91 27.11 4.59
N GLY A 168 -1.93 27.92 4.86
CA GLY A 168 -2.95 28.31 3.89
C GLY A 168 -3.02 29.83 3.71
N MET A 169 -3.47 30.28 2.54
CA MET A 169 -3.78 31.69 2.26
C MET A 169 -5.12 31.82 1.57
N ARG A 170 -6.00 32.65 2.12
CA ARG A 170 -7.26 33.04 1.50
C ARG A 170 -7.11 34.39 0.82
N ILE A 171 -7.47 34.49 -0.45
CA ILE A 171 -7.60 35.75 -1.19
C ILE A 171 -9.08 36.09 -1.31
N ASP A 172 -9.48 37.26 -0.82
CA ASP A 172 -10.86 37.75 -0.90
C ASP A 172 -11.08 38.47 -2.24
N LEU A 173 -12.03 37.98 -3.05
CA LEU A 173 -12.27 38.51 -4.39
C LEU A 173 -13.12 39.80 -4.32
N PRO A 174 -12.66 40.91 -4.93
CA PRO A 174 -13.44 42.16 -4.97
C PRO A 174 -14.78 42.03 -5.70
N GLN A 175 -14.88 41.06 -6.61
CA GLN A 175 -16.09 40.67 -7.32
C GLN A 175 -16.22 39.15 -7.25
N PRO A 176 -17.42 38.61 -6.92
CA PRO A 176 -17.63 37.17 -6.92
C PRO A 176 -17.39 36.57 -8.31
N LEU A 177 -16.67 35.45 -8.36
CA LEU A 177 -16.33 34.71 -9.57
C LEU A 177 -17.42 33.70 -9.88
N LYS A 178 -18.19 33.91 -10.94
CA LYS A 178 -19.28 33.00 -11.35
C LYS A 178 -18.74 31.78 -12.09
N SER A 179 -19.60 30.79 -12.29
CA SER A 179 -19.30 29.63 -13.12
C SER A 179 -18.92 30.06 -14.56
N GLY A 180 -17.85 29.48 -15.09
CA GLY A 180 -17.24 29.81 -16.38
C GLY A 180 -16.38 31.07 -16.40
N GLU A 181 -16.37 31.89 -15.34
CA GLU A 181 -15.53 33.10 -15.29
C GLU A 181 -14.09 32.79 -14.86
N GLN A 182 -13.18 33.72 -15.20
CA GLN A 182 -11.77 33.66 -14.84
C GLN A 182 -11.35 34.86 -14.02
N VAL A 183 -10.38 34.67 -13.13
CA VAL A 183 -9.69 35.75 -12.43
C VAL A 183 -8.17 35.58 -12.58
N ARG A 184 -7.49 36.71 -12.73
CA ARG A 184 -6.04 36.77 -12.84
C ARG A 184 -5.46 37.65 -11.73
N PHE A 185 -4.50 37.11 -10.99
CA PHE A 185 -3.83 37.80 -9.89
C PHE A 185 -2.34 37.44 -9.84
N GLN A 186 -1.57 38.23 -9.11
CA GLN A 186 -0.12 38.13 -8.98
C GLN A 186 0.27 37.98 -7.51
N ILE A 187 1.28 37.16 -7.26
CA ILE A 187 1.89 36.99 -5.94
C ILE A 187 3.40 37.11 -6.07
N ASP A 188 3.99 37.93 -5.21
CA ASP A 188 5.45 38.05 -5.07
C ASP A 188 5.87 37.47 -3.71
N TRP A 189 6.90 36.62 -3.70
CA TRP A 189 7.38 35.99 -2.47
C TRP A 189 8.89 35.72 -2.49
N SER A 190 9.43 35.49 -1.30
CA SER A 190 10.74 34.89 -1.12
C SER A 190 10.72 33.90 0.04
N TYR A 191 11.67 32.98 0.06
CA TYR A 191 11.90 32.09 1.20
C TYR A 191 13.33 31.53 1.15
N LYS A 192 13.87 31.14 2.32
CA LYS A 192 15.16 30.46 2.40
C LYS A 192 14.98 28.96 2.13
N VAL A 193 15.85 28.40 1.30
CA VAL A 193 15.90 26.96 1.06
C VAL A 193 16.48 26.27 2.29
N ILE A 194 15.88 25.16 2.69
CA ILE A 194 16.33 24.37 3.85
C ILE A 194 17.53 23.48 3.49
N GLU A 195 18.42 23.24 4.44
CA GLU A 195 19.36 22.11 4.34
C GLU A 195 18.57 20.81 4.59
N GLN A 196 18.39 20.02 3.53
CA GLN A 196 17.47 18.88 3.56
C GLN A 196 17.91 17.82 4.59
N LYS A 197 19.23 17.57 4.72
CA LYS A 197 19.77 16.61 5.70
C LYS A 197 19.63 17.06 7.16
N ALA A 198 19.46 18.36 7.41
CA ALA A 198 19.29 18.90 8.76
C ALA A 198 17.81 18.98 9.16
N LEU A 199 16.96 19.50 8.28
CA LEU A 199 15.55 19.78 8.58
C LEU A 199 14.59 18.71 8.05
N GLY A 200 15.05 17.82 7.17
CA GLY A 200 14.21 16.86 6.45
C GLY A 200 13.41 17.54 5.34
N GLY A 201 12.20 17.02 5.07
CA GLY A 201 11.31 17.58 4.06
C GLY A 201 11.55 17.06 2.64
N ARG A 202 10.69 17.52 1.71
CA ARG A 202 10.59 17.06 0.31
C ARG A 202 11.24 18.00 -0.70
N SER A 203 11.99 18.97 -0.19
CA SER A 203 12.73 19.96 -0.94
C SER A 203 13.91 20.42 -0.08
N GLY A 204 14.96 20.93 -0.70
CA GLY A 204 16.06 21.57 -0.01
C GLY A 204 17.34 21.52 -0.83
N TYR A 205 18.45 21.83 -0.17
CA TYR A 205 19.77 21.68 -0.74
C TYR A 205 20.62 20.65 0.01
N GLU A 206 21.59 20.12 -0.70
CA GLU A 206 22.77 19.46 -0.16
C GLU A 206 24.00 20.35 -0.40
N TYR A 207 24.84 20.49 0.63
CA TYR A 207 26.13 21.16 0.52
C TYR A 207 27.27 20.14 0.41
N PHE A 208 28.14 20.32 -0.58
CA PHE A 208 29.30 19.49 -0.86
C PHE A 208 30.56 20.20 -0.34
N GLU A 209 30.88 20.03 0.94
CA GLU A 209 31.98 20.72 1.62
C GLU A 209 33.32 20.65 0.88
N ARG A 210 33.64 19.50 0.26
CA ARG A 210 34.91 19.26 -0.42
C ARG A 210 35.19 20.21 -1.57
N ASP A 211 34.14 20.52 -2.33
CA ASP A 211 34.25 21.33 -3.55
C ASP A 211 33.36 22.57 -3.53
N ASP A 212 32.83 22.92 -2.34
CA ASP A 212 32.05 24.13 -2.05
C ASP A 212 30.84 24.30 -2.99
N ASN A 213 30.19 23.21 -3.37
CA ASN A 213 29.04 23.23 -4.29
C ASN A 213 27.73 22.93 -3.57
N TYR A 214 26.63 23.37 -4.19
CA TYR A 214 25.28 23.03 -3.78
C TYR A 214 24.55 22.24 -4.86
N LEU A 215 23.66 21.35 -4.42
CA LEU A 215 22.66 20.71 -5.27
C LEU A 215 21.30 20.99 -4.66
N TYR A 216 20.44 21.63 -5.45
CA TYR A 216 19.11 22.05 -5.04
C TYR A 216 18.06 21.13 -5.66
N GLU A 217 17.13 20.67 -4.83
CA GLU A 217 15.88 20.02 -5.23
C GLU A 217 14.72 20.85 -4.70
N ILE A 218 14.08 21.60 -5.58
CA ILE A 218 13.12 22.65 -5.26
C ILE A 218 11.72 22.18 -5.63
N ALA A 219 10.90 22.04 -4.61
CA ALA A 219 9.53 21.58 -4.70
C ALA A 219 8.66 22.21 -3.60
N GLN A 220 7.33 22.15 -3.75
CA GLN A 220 6.39 22.80 -2.81
C GLN A 220 6.79 24.27 -2.54
N TRP A 221 7.28 24.97 -3.57
CA TRP A 221 8.12 26.18 -3.45
C TRP A 221 7.40 27.48 -3.82
N PHE A 222 6.19 27.38 -4.35
CA PHE A 222 5.36 28.49 -4.78
C PHE A 222 3.97 28.38 -4.14
N PRO A 223 3.22 29.49 -3.97
CA PRO A 223 1.83 29.43 -3.57
C PRO A 223 1.00 28.65 -4.60
N ARG A 224 0.42 27.52 -4.19
CA ARG A 224 -0.33 26.63 -5.10
C ARG A 224 -1.81 26.72 -4.85
N MET A 225 -2.63 26.82 -5.89
CA MET A 225 -4.09 26.79 -5.76
C MET A 225 -4.55 25.52 -5.04
N ALA A 226 -5.27 25.69 -3.93
CA ALA A 226 -5.92 24.57 -3.26
C ALA A 226 -7.01 23.98 -4.15
N ALA A 227 -7.23 22.68 -4.05
CA ALA A 227 -8.33 22.02 -4.73
C ALA A 227 -9.70 22.58 -4.26
N TYR A 228 -10.59 22.91 -5.20
CA TYR A 228 -12.03 23.09 -4.95
C TYR A 228 -12.79 22.00 -5.70
N ASN A 229 -13.56 21.17 -5.00
CA ASN A 229 -14.17 19.98 -5.58
C ASN A 229 -15.61 19.73 -5.11
N ASP A 230 -16.27 18.80 -5.79
CA ASP A 230 -17.67 18.38 -5.63
C ASP A 230 -17.95 17.54 -4.37
N VAL A 231 -16.94 17.23 -3.56
CA VAL A 231 -17.05 16.39 -2.35
C VAL A 231 -16.80 17.20 -1.08
N SER A 232 -15.72 17.98 -1.03
CA SER A 232 -15.30 18.72 0.16
C SER A 232 -15.32 20.24 0.01
N GLY A 233 -15.64 20.77 -1.18
CA GLY A 233 -15.40 22.18 -1.48
C GLY A 233 -13.90 22.45 -1.48
N TRP A 234 -13.44 23.43 -0.70
CA TRP A 234 -12.02 23.74 -0.58
C TRP A 234 -11.27 22.71 0.27
N GLN A 235 -10.19 22.14 -0.26
CA GLN A 235 -9.23 21.37 0.53
C GLN A 235 -8.24 22.32 1.23
N ASN A 236 -8.62 22.80 2.41
CA ASN A 236 -7.87 23.80 3.18
C ASN A 236 -7.29 23.28 4.49
N LYS A 237 -7.11 21.96 4.62
CA LYS A 237 -6.41 21.38 5.78
C LYS A 237 -4.96 21.88 5.85
N PRO A 238 -4.47 22.23 7.05
CA PRO A 238 -3.07 22.64 7.23
C PRO A 238 -2.14 21.47 6.87
N PHE A 239 -0.99 21.80 6.31
CA PHE A 239 0.05 20.83 5.98
C PHE A 239 0.99 20.68 7.16
N LEU A 240 0.91 19.54 7.86
CA LEU A 240 1.76 19.28 9.02
C LEU A 240 3.04 18.54 8.63
N GLY A 241 3.11 18.04 7.40
CA GLY A 241 4.28 17.40 6.81
C GLY A 241 4.01 16.02 6.20
N ARG A 242 2.75 15.56 6.19
CA ARG A 242 2.27 14.35 5.51
C ARG A 242 1.04 14.68 4.64
N GLY A 243 0.65 13.81 3.71
CA GLY A 243 -0.53 13.98 2.87
C GLY A 243 -0.42 15.23 2.00
N GLU A 244 0.41 15.18 0.97
CA GLU A 244 1.00 16.36 0.35
C GLU A 244 0.10 16.97 -0.74
N PHE A 245 -0.51 16.12 -1.57
CA PHE A 245 -1.14 16.57 -2.80
C PHE A 245 -2.68 16.66 -2.77
N ALA A 246 -3.20 17.86 -3.07
CA ALA A 246 -4.60 18.10 -3.43
C ALA A 246 -4.71 19.40 -4.24
N LEU A 247 -4.36 19.32 -5.53
CA LEU A 247 -4.09 20.48 -6.39
C LEU A 247 -4.88 20.39 -7.70
N GLU A 248 -5.12 21.56 -8.31
CA GLU A 248 -5.79 21.65 -9.61
C GLU A 248 -4.81 21.48 -10.77
N PHE A 249 -5.32 21.00 -11.90
CA PHE A 249 -4.55 20.94 -13.14
C PHE A 249 -4.44 22.32 -13.77
N GLY A 250 -3.34 22.56 -14.47
CA GLY A 250 -3.25 23.65 -15.43
C GLY A 250 -1.94 23.68 -16.18
N ASN A 251 -1.74 24.77 -16.90
CA ASN A 251 -0.58 25.00 -17.72
C ASN A 251 0.44 25.87 -16.99
N TYR A 252 1.71 25.53 -17.11
CA TYR A 252 2.81 26.20 -16.44
C TYR A 252 3.78 26.71 -17.47
N ARG A 253 4.16 27.98 -17.34
CA ARG A 253 5.35 28.55 -17.95
C ARG A 253 6.26 29.05 -16.83
N VAL A 254 7.46 28.49 -16.71
CA VAL A 254 8.36 28.80 -15.60
C VAL A 254 9.72 29.22 -16.14
N ALA A 255 10.13 30.44 -15.80
CA ALA A 255 11.44 30.99 -16.10
C ALA A 255 12.34 30.94 -14.85
N ILE A 256 13.35 30.06 -14.88
CA ILE A 256 14.25 29.77 -13.75
C ILE A 256 15.60 30.44 -13.99
N ASN A 257 15.89 31.49 -13.23
CA ASN A 257 17.12 32.26 -13.31
C ASN A 257 18.17 31.77 -12.29
N VAL A 258 19.24 31.16 -12.78
CA VAL A 258 20.30 30.51 -11.98
C VAL A 258 21.68 31.05 -12.38
N PRO A 259 22.75 30.81 -11.58
CA PRO A 259 24.12 31.06 -12.05
C PRO A 259 24.39 30.37 -13.40
N ALA A 260 25.17 31.00 -14.28
CA ALA A 260 25.31 30.57 -15.68
C ALA A 260 26.02 29.22 -15.87
N ASP A 261 26.66 28.72 -14.82
CA ASP A 261 27.28 27.40 -14.69
C ASP A 261 26.36 26.38 -14.01
N HIS A 262 25.10 26.69 -13.72
CA HIS A 262 24.14 25.68 -13.29
C HIS A 262 23.49 25.00 -14.50
N VAL A 263 23.25 23.70 -14.35
CA VAL A 263 22.33 22.91 -15.16
C VAL A 263 21.01 22.82 -14.41
N VAL A 264 19.89 22.88 -15.14
CA VAL A 264 18.54 22.83 -14.54
C VAL A 264 17.76 21.65 -15.12
N ALA A 265 17.17 20.85 -14.25
CA ALA A 265 16.15 19.86 -14.56
C ALA A 265 14.81 20.36 -14.01
N ALA A 266 13.71 20.24 -14.75
CA ALA A 266 12.42 20.73 -14.28
C ALA A 266 11.26 19.94 -14.90
N THR A 267 10.11 19.99 -14.24
CA THR A 267 8.82 19.66 -14.84
C THR A 267 8.67 20.39 -16.19
N GLY A 268 8.20 19.69 -17.22
CA GLY A 268 7.93 20.29 -18.53
C GLY A 268 9.08 20.26 -19.53
N VAL A 269 8.81 20.80 -20.71
CA VAL A 269 9.73 20.82 -21.86
C VAL A 269 10.56 22.11 -21.85
N LEU A 270 11.87 21.96 -22.00
CA LEU A 270 12.80 23.09 -22.17
C LEU A 270 12.53 23.84 -23.49
N GLN A 271 12.24 25.13 -23.39
CA GLN A 271 11.84 25.98 -24.52
C GLN A 271 13.00 26.75 -25.16
N ASN A 272 14.07 27.07 -24.42
CA ASN A 272 15.19 27.87 -24.92
C ASN A 272 16.55 27.14 -24.92
N PRO A 273 16.66 25.91 -25.47
CA PRO A 273 17.90 25.14 -25.45
C PRO A 273 19.07 25.83 -26.16
N GLU A 274 18.80 26.73 -27.12
CA GLU A 274 19.84 27.48 -27.84
C GLU A 274 20.61 28.47 -26.97
N GLU A 275 19.96 28.99 -25.93
CA GLU A 275 20.51 29.99 -25.01
C GLU A 275 21.27 29.34 -23.84
N VAL A 276 20.82 28.17 -23.41
CA VAL A 276 21.31 27.55 -22.16
C VAL A 276 22.28 26.39 -22.38
N LEU A 277 22.16 25.66 -23.51
CA LEU A 277 23.00 24.50 -23.84
C LEU A 277 24.05 24.83 -24.90
N THR A 278 25.18 24.10 -24.88
CA THR A 278 26.19 24.17 -25.96
C THR A 278 25.70 23.49 -27.23
N ARG A 279 26.38 23.75 -28.36
CA ARG A 279 26.05 23.12 -29.64
C ARG A 279 26.17 21.59 -29.57
N GLU A 280 27.20 21.10 -28.88
CA GLU A 280 27.47 19.67 -28.69
C GLU A 280 26.37 19.02 -27.85
N GLN A 281 25.99 19.65 -26.72
CA GLN A 281 24.90 19.18 -25.86
C GLN A 281 23.57 19.10 -26.63
N ARG A 282 23.23 20.13 -27.43
CA ARG A 282 22.03 20.11 -28.29
C ARG A 282 22.05 18.98 -29.32
N ALA A 283 23.21 18.71 -29.92
CA ALA A 283 23.36 17.61 -30.88
C ALA A 283 23.15 16.24 -30.21
N ARG A 284 23.70 16.04 -29.00
CA ARG A 284 23.48 14.82 -28.21
C ARG A 284 22.01 14.68 -27.79
N LEU A 285 21.36 15.77 -27.39
CA LEU A 285 19.94 15.77 -27.01
C LEU A 285 19.03 15.38 -28.18
N LYS A 286 19.30 15.91 -29.37
CA LYS A 286 18.59 15.51 -30.60
C LYS A 286 18.79 14.02 -30.90
N LYS A 287 20.00 13.49 -30.71
CA LYS A 287 20.33 12.07 -30.91
C LYS A 287 19.59 11.18 -29.89
N ALA A 288 19.48 11.60 -28.64
CA ALA A 288 18.83 10.84 -27.57
C ALA A 288 17.37 10.48 -27.90
N ARG A 289 16.63 11.38 -28.56
CA ARG A 289 15.22 11.17 -28.93
C ARG A 289 14.93 9.91 -29.74
N THR A 290 15.92 9.39 -30.47
CA THR A 290 15.77 8.16 -31.28
C THR A 290 16.78 7.08 -30.89
N ALA A 291 17.48 7.27 -29.77
CA ALA A 291 18.51 6.34 -29.31
C ALA A 291 17.88 5.08 -28.71
N GLN A 292 18.57 3.94 -28.86
CA GLN A 292 18.18 2.66 -28.27
C GLN A 292 18.85 2.39 -26.92
N LYS A 293 19.68 3.33 -26.46
CA LYS A 293 20.41 3.31 -25.19
C LYS A 293 20.58 4.75 -24.69
N PRO A 294 20.82 4.98 -23.39
CA PRO A 294 21.04 6.32 -22.86
C PRO A 294 22.21 7.01 -23.53
N VAL A 295 22.02 8.29 -23.88
CA VAL A 295 23.04 9.16 -24.44
C VAL A 295 23.40 10.23 -23.41
N MET A 296 24.67 10.29 -23.01
CA MET A 296 25.17 11.39 -22.17
C MET A 296 25.03 12.71 -22.91
N ILE A 297 24.22 13.62 -22.40
CA ILE A 297 24.05 14.99 -22.88
C ILE A 297 25.16 15.87 -22.30
N ILE A 298 25.34 15.81 -20.98
CA ILE A 298 26.45 16.42 -20.25
C ILE A 298 27.34 15.29 -19.71
N THR A 299 28.58 15.22 -20.19
CA THR A 299 29.50 14.15 -19.78
C THR A 299 30.09 14.39 -18.40
N LYS A 300 30.71 13.35 -17.83
CA LYS A 300 31.46 13.46 -16.56
C LYS A 300 32.52 14.55 -16.61
N GLU A 301 33.28 14.64 -17.70
CA GLU A 301 34.35 15.62 -17.87
C GLU A 301 33.80 17.05 -17.94
N GLU A 302 32.66 17.23 -18.61
CA GLU A 302 31.96 18.51 -18.70
C GLU A 302 31.42 18.94 -17.33
N ALA A 303 30.79 18.03 -16.57
CA ALA A 303 30.32 18.28 -15.21
C ALA A 303 31.48 18.63 -14.27
N LEU A 304 32.55 17.83 -14.23
CA LEU A 304 33.73 18.10 -13.39
C LEU A 304 34.43 19.43 -13.71
N LYS A 305 34.35 19.90 -14.96
CA LYS A 305 34.83 21.24 -15.34
C LYS A 305 33.89 22.33 -14.82
N ASN A 306 32.59 22.09 -14.87
CA ASN A 306 31.55 23.02 -14.46
C ASN A 306 31.53 23.23 -12.94
N GLU A 307 31.74 22.17 -12.16
CA GLU A 307 31.81 22.21 -10.68
C GLU A 307 32.94 23.10 -10.13
N LYS A 308 33.98 23.34 -10.93
CA LYS A 308 35.10 24.24 -10.60
C LYS A 308 34.81 25.70 -10.91
N SER A 309 33.72 26.00 -11.63
CA SER A 309 33.29 27.35 -11.96
C SER A 309 32.46 27.97 -10.82
N ARG A 310 32.55 29.29 -10.66
CA ARG A 310 31.71 30.12 -9.77
C ARG A 310 31.26 31.37 -10.51
N SER A 311 30.47 31.18 -11.55
CA SER A 311 30.05 32.24 -12.45
C SER A 311 29.14 33.24 -11.74
N LYS A 312 29.51 34.53 -11.79
CA LYS A 312 28.61 35.63 -11.42
C LYS A 312 27.65 36.04 -12.55
N LYS A 313 27.84 35.51 -13.77
CA LYS A 313 26.86 35.65 -14.85
C LYS A 313 25.67 34.74 -14.56
N ARG A 314 24.49 35.08 -15.09
CA ARG A 314 23.26 34.32 -14.90
C ARG A 314 22.69 33.82 -16.24
N LYS A 315 21.93 32.73 -16.18
CA LYS A 315 21.15 32.19 -17.30
C LYS A 315 19.71 31.94 -16.83
N THR A 316 18.77 32.11 -17.75
CA THR A 316 17.37 31.79 -17.50
C THR A 316 16.97 30.58 -18.34
N TRP A 317 16.51 29.52 -17.68
CA TRP A 317 15.94 28.34 -18.32
C TRP A 317 14.43 28.48 -18.35
N ILE A 318 13.80 28.28 -19.51
CA ILE A 318 12.35 28.42 -19.66
C ILE A 318 11.76 27.04 -19.92
N PHE A 319 10.81 26.64 -19.08
CA PHE A 319 10.09 25.38 -19.19
C PHE A 319 8.60 25.61 -19.34
N GLU A 320 7.96 24.76 -20.15
CA GLU A 320 6.50 24.73 -20.29
C GLU A 320 5.96 23.33 -20.02
N ALA A 321 4.90 23.24 -19.23
CA ALA A 321 4.19 22.01 -18.91
C ALA A 321 2.70 22.22 -19.10
N GLU A 322 2.04 21.29 -19.79
CA GLU A 322 0.60 21.35 -20.03
C GLU A 322 -0.13 20.32 -19.17
N ASN A 323 -1.26 20.73 -18.59
CA ASN A 323 -2.16 19.87 -17.83
C ASN A 323 -1.44 19.05 -16.73
N VAL A 324 -0.66 19.74 -15.89
CA VAL A 324 0.00 19.18 -14.70
C VAL A 324 -0.56 19.81 -13.43
N ARG A 325 -0.44 19.10 -12.30
CA ARG A 325 -0.98 19.54 -11.01
C ARG A 325 0.03 20.29 -10.12
N ASP A 326 1.31 20.23 -10.46
CA ASP A 326 2.40 20.86 -9.71
C ASP A 326 3.64 21.06 -10.59
N PHE A 327 4.64 21.79 -10.09
CA PHE A 327 5.89 22.09 -10.79
C PHE A 327 7.10 22.04 -9.85
N SER A 328 8.07 21.20 -10.17
CA SER A 328 9.32 21.07 -9.41
C SER A 328 10.54 21.20 -10.31
N TRP A 329 11.67 21.56 -9.72
CA TRP A 329 12.93 21.71 -10.45
C TRP A 329 14.14 21.45 -9.57
N ALA A 330 15.26 21.12 -10.19
CA ALA A 330 16.53 20.91 -9.54
C ALA A 330 17.62 21.69 -10.26
N SER A 331 18.64 22.11 -9.52
CA SER A 331 19.75 22.88 -10.07
C SER A 331 21.08 22.59 -9.39
N SER A 332 22.13 22.42 -10.19
CA SER A 332 23.50 22.28 -9.68
C SER A 332 24.53 22.49 -10.78
N ARG A 333 25.76 22.82 -10.37
CA ARG A 333 26.96 22.72 -11.22
C ARG A 333 27.41 21.28 -11.45
N LYS A 334 27.03 20.38 -10.53
CA LYS A 334 27.49 19.00 -10.48
C LYS A 334 26.80 18.06 -11.46
N PHE A 335 25.70 18.49 -12.09
CA PHE A 335 24.90 17.57 -12.89
C PHE A 335 25.61 17.08 -14.15
N LEU A 336 25.78 15.77 -14.20
CA LEU A 336 25.73 14.99 -15.41
C LEU A 336 24.27 14.86 -15.86
N TRP A 337 24.06 14.65 -17.15
CA TRP A 337 22.74 14.48 -17.73
C TRP A 337 22.80 13.43 -18.83
N ASP A 338 21.99 12.39 -18.73
CA ASP A 338 21.75 11.43 -19.81
C ASP A 338 20.27 11.41 -20.23
N ALA A 339 20.00 10.97 -21.46
CA ALA A 339 18.65 10.90 -22.00
C ALA A 339 18.46 9.77 -23.03
N GLN A 340 17.24 9.26 -23.14
CA GLN A 340 16.80 8.29 -24.14
C GLN A 340 15.32 8.50 -24.50
N GLY A 341 15.01 8.46 -25.79
CA GLY A 341 13.62 8.50 -26.28
C GLY A 341 12.93 7.15 -26.09
N TYR A 342 11.66 7.19 -25.69
CA TYR A 342 10.77 6.05 -25.60
C TYR A 342 9.50 6.32 -26.41
N LYS A 343 9.23 5.44 -27.39
CA LYS A 343 8.07 5.54 -28.27
C LYS A 343 7.39 4.19 -28.43
N LYS A 344 6.21 4.04 -27.83
CA LYS A 344 5.38 2.83 -27.88
C LYS A 344 3.91 3.20 -27.63
N GLY A 345 3.00 2.63 -28.42
CA GLY A 345 1.58 3.02 -28.35
C GLY A 345 1.41 4.52 -28.62
N GLY A 346 0.62 5.20 -27.79
CA GLY A 346 0.46 6.66 -27.78
C GLY A 346 1.53 7.43 -27.00
N THR A 347 2.54 6.75 -26.42
CA THR A 347 3.63 7.42 -25.69
C THR A 347 4.74 7.87 -26.64
N ASP A 348 5.19 9.14 -26.51
CA ASP A 348 6.38 9.71 -27.15
C ASP A 348 7.08 10.62 -26.14
N THR A 349 8.02 10.03 -25.38
CA THR A 349 8.58 10.64 -24.17
C THR A 349 10.10 10.58 -24.19
N LEU A 350 10.75 11.66 -23.76
CA LEU A 350 12.19 11.66 -23.47
C LEU A 350 12.40 11.33 -21.99
N ALA A 351 12.91 10.13 -21.71
CA ALA A 351 13.38 9.74 -20.39
C ALA A 351 14.76 10.37 -20.13
N MET A 352 14.95 10.97 -18.96
CA MET A 352 16.18 11.70 -18.63
C MET A 352 16.60 11.45 -17.19
N SER A 353 17.92 11.43 -16.95
CA SER A 353 18.48 11.37 -15.60
C SER A 353 19.49 12.48 -15.37
N PHE A 354 19.40 13.16 -14.23
CA PHE A 354 20.34 14.19 -13.80
C PHE A 354 20.95 13.77 -12.46
N TYR A 355 22.28 13.69 -12.39
CA TYR A 355 22.94 13.21 -11.18
C TYR A 355 24.36 13.77 -11.09
N PRO A 356 24.89 13.98 -9.87
CA PRO A 356 26.27 14.37 -9.69
C PRO A 356 27.20 13.18 -9.90
N GLU A 357 28.50 13.44 -10.03
CA GLU A 357 29.48 12.36 -10.23
C GLU A 357 29.29 11.28 -9.17
N GLU A 358 29.04 11.65 -7.91
CA GLU A 358 28.79 10.80 -6.74
C GLU A 358 27.70 9.73 -6.92
N GLY A 359 26.80 9.86 -7.91
CA GLY A 359 25.80 8.84 -8.25
C GLY A 359 26.36 7.63 -9.03
N MET A 360 27.52 7.76 -9.67
CA MET A 360 28.12 6.69 -10.49
C MET A 360 28.76 5.58 -9.64
N PRO A 361 28.83 4.30 -10.08
CA PRO A 361 28.37 3.80 -11.37
C PRO A 361 26.91 3.29 -11.34
N LEU A 362 26.13 3.67 -10.32
CA LEU A 362 24.75 3.19 -10.16
C LEU A 362 23.80 3.91 -11.12
N TRP A 363 23.87 5.24 -11.14
CA TRP A 363 22.91 6.09 -11.84
C TRP A 363 23.05 6.02 -13.35
N ASP A 364 24.26 6.10 -13.88
CA ASP A 364 24.59 5.99 -15.31
C ASP A 364 24.24 4.61 -15.89
N LYS A 365 24.10 3.60 -15.03
CA LYS A 365 23.76 2.23 -15.44
C LYS A 365 22.26 1.94 -15.40
N TYR A 366 21.56 2.42 -14.38
CA TYR A 366 20.20 1.95 -14.09
C TYR A 366 19.12 3.03 -14.26
N SER A 367 19.42 4.31 -14.07
CA SER A 367 18.37 5.32 -13.84
C SER A 367 17.43 5.47 -15.04
N THR A 368 17.94 5.87 -16.21
CA THR A 368 17.12 6.12 -17.40
C THR A 368 16.43 4.87 -17.95
N GLU A 369 17.10 3.71 -17.88
CA GLU A 369 16.49 2.43 -18.27
C GLU A 369 15.32 2.06 -17.33
N THR A 370 15.43 2.37 -16.04
CA THR A 370 14.34 2.15 -15.07
C THR A 370 13.13 3.04 -15.35
N ILE A 371 13.35 4.30 -15.76
CA ILE A 371 12.25 5.20 -16.18
C ILE A 371 11.48 4.57 -17.36
N ILE A 372 12.20 4.09 -18.37
CA ILE A 372 11.62 3.46 -19.57
C ILE A 372 10.86 2.18 -19.22
N HIS A 373 11.47 1.31 -18.41
CA HIS A 373 10.84 0.09 -17.92
C HIS A 373 9.52 0.37 -17.19
N THR A 374 9.53 1.37 -16.30
CA THR A 374 8.34 1.78 -15.54
C THR A 374 7.21 2.21 -16.47
N MET A 375 7.50 3.08 -17.45
CA MET A 375 6.49 3.49 -18.44
C MET A 375 5.96 2.29 -19.24
N ASP A 376 6.83 1.36 -19.64
CA ASP A 376 6.40 0.19 -20.42
C ASP A 376 5.41 -0.70 -19.68
N VAL A 377 5.67 -0.95 -18.40
CA VAL A 377 4.80 -1.79 -17.56
C VAL A 377 3.52 -1.04 -17.22
N TYR A 378 3.60 0.20 -16.71
CA TYR A 378 2.43 0.96 -16.25
C TYR A 378 1.44 1.26 -17.39
N ASN A 379 1.94 1.52 -18.62
CA ASN A 379 1.10 1.71 -19.80
C ASN A 379 0.13 0.55 -20.05
N ARG A 380 0.54 -0.70 -19.76
CA ARG A 380 -0.29 -1.89 -20.01
C ARG A 380 -1.46 -2.03 -19.04
N TYR A 381 -1.28 -1.56 -17.81
CA TYR A 381 -2.26 -1.68 -16.73
C TYR A 381 -3.08 -0.41 -16.50
N SER A 382 -2.75 0.71 -17.16
CA SER A 382 -3.42 2.01 -16.98
C SER A 382 -3.78 2.68 -18.32
N PHE A 383 -3.00 3.65 -18.75
CA PHE A 383 -3.14 4.37 -20.01
C PHE A 383 -1.76 4.72 -20.54
N ASP A 384 -1.65 5.07 -21.82
CA ASP A 384 -0.37 5.55 -22.36
C ASP A 384 0.06 6.86 -21.67
N TYR A 385 1.30 6.88 -21.20
CA TYR A 385 1.96 8.03 -20.59
C TYR A 385 1.86 9.25 -21.52
N PRO A 386 1.17 10.33 -21.10
CA PRO A 386 0.81 11.42 -21.98
C PRO A 386 1.88 12.52 -22.07
N TYR A 387 2.85 12.56 -21.15
CA TYR A 387 3.77 13.68 -21.05
C TYR A 387 5.01 13.52 -21.94
N PRO A 388 5.58 14.63 -22.45
CA PRO A 388 6.71 14.60 -23.38
C PRO A 388 8.05 14.27 -22.72
N VAL A 389 8.16 14.37 -21.39
CA VAL A 389 9.37 14.06 -20.64
C VAL A 389 9.07 13.29 -19.35
N SER A 390 10.05 12.53 -18.88
CA SER A 390 10.07 11.88 -17.56
C SER A 390 11.48 11.91 -17.02
N ILE A 391 11.67 12.46 -15.82
CA ILE A 391 12.98 12.83 -15.28
C ILE A 391 13.19 12.16 -13.92
N SER A 392 14.36 11.57 -13.72
CA SER A 392 14.90 11.17 -12.42
C SER A 392 16.08 12.06 -12.06
N VAL A 393 16.03 12.69 -10.88
CA VAL A 393 17.12 13.54 -10.38
C VAL A 393 17.70 12.94 -9.11
N ASN A 394 19.02 12.89 -9.02
CA ASN A 394 19.71 12.54 -7.80
C ASN A 394 20.05 13.79 -6.98
N GLY A 395 19.70 13.78 -5.71
CA GLY A 395 20.01 14.85 -4.78
C GLY A 395 19.82 14.43 -3.32
N PRO A 396 19.58 15.39 -2.41
CA PRO A 396 19.34 15.09 -1.01
C PRO A 396 18.02 14.35 -0.72
N VAL A 397 16.98 14.54 -1.54
CA VAL A 397 15.69 13.87 -1.38
C VAL A 397 15.75 12.49 -2.01
N GLY A 398 15.51 11.46 -1.19
CA GLY A 398 15.73 10.06 -1.57
C GLY A 398 14.59 9.37 -2.31
N GLY A 399 13.42 10.02 -2.42
CA GLY A 399 12.19 9.52 -3.02
C GLY A 399 11.10 10.59 -2.87
N MET A 400 10.72 11.20 -3.99
CA MET A 400 9.61 12.15 -4.07
C MET A 400 9.15 12.36 -5.51
N GLU A 401 7.84 12.38 -5.69
CA GLU A 401 7.16 12.50 -6.96
C GLU A 401 6.68 13.92 -7.28
N TYR A 402 6.89 14.35 -8.52
CA TYR A 402 6.24 15.53 -9.11
C TYR A 402 5.94 15.25 -10.58
N PRO A 403 5.04 16.00 -11.23
CA PRO A 403 4.74 15.77 -12.64
C PRO A 403 6.00 15.86 -13.50
N MET A 404 6.27 14.80 -14.25
CA MET A 404 7.43 14.61 -15.13
C MET A 404 8.81 14.62 -14.47
N ILE A 405 8.95 14.87 -13.17
CA ILE A 405 10.24 14.96 -12.47
C ILE A 405 10.16 14.33 -11.09
N THR A 406 11.15 13.51 -10.77
CA THR A 406 11.21 12.74 -9.53
C THR A 406 12.57 12.92 -8.89
N PHE A 407 12.60 12.96 -7.55
CA PHE A 407 13.84 13.02 -6.78
C PHE A 407 14.12 11.65 -6.18
N ASN A 408 15.27 11.07 -6.48
CA ASN A 408 15.60 9.70 -6.14
C ASN A 408 16.98 9.58 -5.49
N GLY A 409 17.11 8.57 -4.63
CA GLY A 409 18.38 8.00 -4.19
C GLY A 409 18.40 6.49 -4.41
N PRO A 410 19.30 5.74 -3.76
CA PRO A 410 20.51 6.18 -3.07
C PRO A 410 21.68 6.43 -4.04
N ARG A 411 22.81 6.88 -3.47
CA ARG A 411 24.14 6.89 -4.10
C ARG A 411 24.93 5.64 -3.68
N PRO A 412 25.95 5.21 -4.45
CA PRO A 412 26.88 4.17 -4.02
C PRO A 412 27.74 4.63 -2.83
N GLU A 413 28.35 3.68 -2.13
CA GLU A 413 29.37 3.94 -1.12
C GLU A 413 30.66 4.42 -1.83
N ILE A 414 31.21 5.52 -1.34
CA ILE A 414 32.47 6.10 -1.81
C ILE A 414 33.53 5.74 -0.78
N ASP A 415 34.68 5.25 -1.23
CA ASP A 415 35.81 4.98 -0.34
C ASP A 415 36.45 6.30 0.15
N ASP A 416 36.72 6.38 1.45
CA ASP A 416 37.22 7.59 2.10
C ASP A 416 38.70 7.88 1.76
N GLU A 417 39.49 6.84 1.46
CA GLU A 417 40.92 6.96 1.11
C GLU A 417 41.12 7.13 -0.41
N ASP A 418 40.31 6.47 -1.24
CA ASP A 418 40.32 6.58 -2.70
C ASP A 418 38.91 6.74 -3.27
N ARG A 419 38.45 7.99 -3.39
CA ARG A 419 37.10 8.32 -3.91
C ARG A 419 36.86 7.93 -5.37
N SER A 420 37.88 7.46 -6.09
CA SER A 420 37.68 6.84 -7.40
C SER A 420 37.08 5.43 -7.27
N LYS A 421 37.29 4.77 -6.13
CA LYS A 421 36.68 3.49 -5.77
C LYS A 421 35.28 3.70 -5.21
N ARG A 422 34.35 2.95 -5.78
CA ARG A 422 32.93 3.03 -5.42
C ARG A 422 32.34 1.65 -5.40
N THR A 423 31.64 1.33 -4.32
CA THR A 423 30.99 0.03 -4.12
C THR A 423 29.53 0.24 -3.75
N TYR A 424 28.71 -0.80 -3.88
CA TYR A 424 27.33 -0.72 -3.43
C TYR A 424 26.81 -2.09 -3.04
N SER A 425 25.94 -2.13 -2.04
CA SER A 425 25.31 -3.36 -1.60
C SER A 425 24.20 -3.81 -2.55
N ARG A 426 23.77 -5.07 -2.41
CA ARG A 426 22.55 -5.59 -3.07
C ARG A 426 21.35 -4.69 -2.77
N THR A 427 21.18 -4.29 -1.52
CA THR A 427 20.09 -3.42 -1.07
C THR A 427 20.14 -2.05 -1.74
N THR A 428 21.34 -1.49 -1.94
CA THR A 428 21.52 -0.20 -2.62
C THR A 428 21.13 -0.27 -4.10
N LYS A 429 21.54 -1.33 -4.81
CA LYS A 429 21.16 -1.57 -6.22
C LYS A 429 19.65 -1.63 -6.37
N TYR A 430 18.99 -2.57 -5.67
CA TYR A 430 17.54 -2.73 -5.81
C TYR A 430 16.77 -1.56 -5.21
N GLY A 431 17.30 -0.90 -4.17
CA GLY A 431 16.72 0.32 -3.62
C GLY A 431 16.62 1.45 -4.66
N LEU A 432 17.67 1.66 -5.47
CA LEU A 432 17.65 2.65 -6.56
C LEU A 432 16.59 2.31 -7.62
N ILE A 433 16.58 1.06 -8.08
CA ILE A 433 15.64 0.61 -9.11
C ILE A 433 14.20 0.73 -8.58
N SER A 434 13.93 0.21 -7.39
CA SER A 434 12.61 0.26 -6.75
C SER A 434 12.10 1.69 -6.59
N VAL A 435 12.92 2.61 -6.10
CA VAL A 435 12.46 3.99 -5.87
C VAL A 435 12.21 4.70 -7.20
N ILE A 436 13.07 4.53 -8.21
CA ILE A 436 12.79 5.13 -9.53
C ILE A 436 11.50 4.55 -10.13
N ILE A 437 11.24 3.25 -10.00
CA ILE A 437 9.95 2.67 -10.42
C ILE A 437 8.79 3.34 -9.68
N HIS A 438 8.90 3.49 -8.36
CA HIS A 438 7.88 4.09 -7.52
C HIS A 438 7.62 5.55 -7.91
N GLU A 439 8.65 6.40 -7.89
CA GLU A 439 8.48 7.83 -8.15
C GLU A 439 8.06 8.11 -9.60
N VAL A 440 8.60 7.38 -10.58
CA VAL A 440 8.13 7.51 -11.98
C VAL A 440 6.70 7.02 -12.11
N GLY A 441 6.34 5.94 -11.41
CA GLY A 441 4.98 5.41 -11.34
C GLY A 441 3.96 6.43 -10.80
N HIS A 442 4.39 7.33 -9.92
CA HIS A 442 3.53 8.39 -9.42
C HIS A 442 3.06 9.39 -10.49
N ASN A 443 3.72 9.44 -11.66
CA ASN A 443 3.18 10.20 -12.78
C ASN A 443 1.77 9.73 -13.17
N TYR A 444 1.46 8.44 -13.00
CA TYR A 444 0.12 7.90 -13.23
C TYR A 444 -0.78 8.15 -12.02
N PHE A 445 -0.30 7.79 -10.82
CA PHE A 445 -1.03 7.91 -9.55
C PHE A 445 -0.14 8.61 -8.51
N PRO A 446 -0.32 9.90 -8.18
CA PRO A 446 -1.54 10.65 -8.38
C PRO A 446 -1.42 11.78 -9.43
N MET A 447 -0.31 11.88 -10.18
CA MET A 447 -0.08 13.10 -10.97
C MET A 447 -1.06 13.26 -12.12
N ILE A 448 -1.51 12.17 -12.75
CA ILE A 448 -2.54 12.19 -13.81
C ILE A 448 -3.89 11.76 -13.26
N VAL A 449 -3.95 10.70 -12.45
CA VAL A 449 -5.15 10.31 -11.70
C VAL A 449 -5.11 11.06 -10.37
N ASN A 450 -5.72 12.24 -10.35
CA ASN A 450 -5.53 13.32 -9.37
C ASN A 450 -6.19 13.07 -8.01
N SER A 451 -5.82 11.99 -7.31
CA SER A 451 -6.34 11.71 -5.97
C SER A 451 -5.95 12.77 -4.93
N ASP A 452 -6.74 12.82 -3.86
CA ASP A 452 -6.57 13.71 -2.71
C ASP A 452 -5.79 13.00 -1.60
N GLU A 453 -4.46 13.07 -1.68
CA GLU A 453 -3.54 12.46 -0.71
C GLU A 453 -3.73 13.01 0.70
N ARG A 454 -4.16 14.29 0.81
CA ARG A 454 -4.44 14.97 2.09
C ARG A 454 -5.54 14.24 2.87
N GLN A 455 -6.40 13.50 2.17
CA GLN A 455 -7.38 12.60 2.78
C GLN A 455 -6.99 11.12 2.70
N TRP A 456 -6.64 10.65 1.52
CA TRP A 456 -6.62 9.24 1.18
C TRP A 456 -5.27 8.81 0.60
N THR A 457 -4.21 8.94 1.40
CA THR A 457 -2.83 8.64 0.99
C THR A 457 -2.65 7.27 0.32
N TRP A 458 -3.45 6.26 0.70
CA TRP A 458 -3.37 4.94 0.07
C TRP A 458 -3.74 4.94 -1.43
N MET A 459 -4.56 5.89 -1.90
CA MET A 459 -4.90 5.99 -3.31
C MET A 459 -3.68 6.38 -4.15
N ASP A 460 -2.78 7.14 -3.56
CA ASP A 460 -1.54 7.60 -4.19
C ASP A 460 -0.51 6.49 -4.03
N GLU A 461 -0.23 6.12 -2.78
CA GLU A 461 0.87 5.24 -2.40
C GLU A 461 0.58 3.76 -2.62
N GLY A 462 -0.63 3.32 -2.32
CA GLY A 462 -1.05 1.92 -2.38
C GLY A 462 -1.29 1.45 -3.81
N LEU A 463 -2.00 2.25 -4.62
CA LEU A 463 -2.21 1.96 -6.04
C LEU A 463 -0.89 1.95 -6.79
N ASN A 464 -0.02 2.93 -6.53
CA ASN A 464 1.31 2.98 -7.13
C ASN A 464 2.19 1.81 -6.68
N THR A 465 2.20 1.47 -5.39
CA THR A 465 2.96 0.31 -4.87
C THR A 465 2.52 -1.02 -5.50
N PHE A 466 1.23 -1.18 -5.81
CA PHE A 466 0.74 -2.36 -6.51
C PHE A 466 1.35 -2.48 -7.92
N LEU A 467 1.34 -1.40 -8.71
CA LEU A 467 1.96 -1.41 -10.05
C LEU A 467 3.49 -1.49 -9.98
N GLN A 468 4.10 -0.85 -8.97
CA GLN A 468 5.53 -0.98 -8.69
C GLN A 468 5.89 -2.44 -8.48
N PHE A 469 5.10 -3.19 -7.70
CA PHE A 469 5.34 -4.61 -7.50
C PHE A 469 5.35 -5.39 -8.82
N LEU A 470 4.40 -5.13 -9.73
CA LEU A 470 4.40 -5.78 -11.05
C LEU A 470 5.65 -5.41 -11.86
N ALA A 471 6.02 -4.13 -11.90
CA ALA A 471 7.21 -3.67 -12.61
C ALA A 471 8.50 -4.26 -12.03
N GLU A 472 8.61 -4.35 -10.71
CA GLU A 472 9.73 -5.00 -10.03
C GLU A 472 9.83 -6.49 -10.41
N GLN A 473 8.72 -7.23 -10.39
CA GLN A 473 8.72 -8.66 -10.74
C GLN A 473 9.05 -8.92 -12.22
N GLU A 474 8.80 -7.95 -13.10
CA GLU A 474 9.19 -8.04 -14.51
C GLU A 474 10.63 -7.61 -14.80
N TRP A 475 11.32 -6.98 -13.84
CA TRP A 475 12.71 -6.58 -14.01
C TRP A 475 13.66 -7.79 -14.04
N GLU A 476 13.45 -8.78 -13.15
CA GLU A 476 14.17 -10.06 -13.13
C GLU A 476 13.43 -11.14 -12.30
N GLU A 477 13.65 -12.43 -12.61
CA GLU A 477 12.91 -13.61 -12.07
C GLU A 477 12.82 -13.70 -10.53
N LYS A 478 13.71 -13.04 -9.78
CA LYS A 478 13.75 -13.09 -8.31
C LYS A 478 13.98 -11.72 -7.70
N TYR A 479 13.34 -10.71 -8.28
CA TYR A 479 13.42 -9.35 -7.76
C TYR A 479 12.98 -9.30 -6.29
N PRO A 480 13.79 -8.74 -5.38
CA PRO A 480 13.51 -8.74 -3.94
C PRO A 480 12.52 -7.64 -3.54
N SER A 481 11.31 -7.65 -4.11
CA SER A 481 10.25 -6.69 -3.78
C SER A 481 10.01 -6.65 -2.28
N ARG A 482 9.76 -5.47 -1.71
CA ARG A 482 9.53 -5.35 -0.25
C ARG A 482 8.06 -5.41 0.14
N ARG A 483 7.15 -5.23 -0.81
CA ARG A 483 5.69 -5.17 -0.64
C ARG A 483 4.99 -5.98 -1.74
N GLY A 484 3.67 -6.09 -1.68
CA GLY A 484 2.82 -6.78 -2.68
C GLY A 484 2.55 -8.25 -2.34
N ASP A 485 3.58 -9.03 -2.05
CA ASP A 485 3.42 -10.43 -1.63
C ASP A 485 2.66 -10.54 -0.29
N ALA A 486 1.65 -11.42 -0.23
CA ALA A 486 0.79 -11.65 0.93
C ALA A 486 1.58 -11.92 2.22
N ARG A 487 2.70 -12.64 2.11
CA ARG A 487 3.51 -13.05 3.27
C ARG A 487 4.21 -11.88 3.96
N LYS A 488 4.43 -10.77 3.25
CA LYS A 488 5.20 -9.63 3.75
C LYS A 488 4.39 -8.69 4.64
N ILE A 489 3.06 -8.82 4.66
CA ILE A 489 2.19 -7.97 5.47
C ILE A 489 1.77 -8.61 6.80
N VAL A 490 2.05 -9.90 7.01
CA VAL A 490 1.56 -10.69 8.16
C VAL A 490 1.88 -10.04 9.51
N ASP A 491 3.12 -9.60 9.72
CA ASP A 491 3.53 -8.97 10.99
C ASP A 491 2.76 -7.67 11.28
N TYR A 492 2.46 -6.90 10.24
CA TYR A 492 1.64 -5.70 10.37
C TYR A 492 0.18 -6.05 10.66
N MET A 493 -0.38 -7.05 9.97
CA MET A 493 -1.78 -7.48 10.16
C MET A 493 -2.05 -8.01 11.58
N LYS A 494 -1.07 -8.64 12.23
CA LYS A 494 -1.15 -9.05 13.65
C LYS A 494 -0.94 -7.93 14.66
N SER A 495 -0.43 -6.78 14.23
CA SER A 495 0.01 -5.71 15.14
C SER A 495 -1.19 -4.98 15.73
N ASP A 496 -1.16 -4.69 17.03
CA ASP A 496 -2.14 -3.78 17.65
C ASP A 496 -1.86 -2.30 17.33
N ASN A 497 -0.66 -1.99 16.81
CA ASN A 497 -0.26 -0.63 16.41
C ASN A 497 -0.67 -0.35 14.96
N GLN A 498 -1.95 -0.51 14.63
CA GLN A 498 -2.49 -0.31 13.29
C GLN A 498 -3.82 0.45 13.31
N VAL A 499 -4.17 1.02 12.16
CA VAL A 499 -5.46 1.68 11.89
C VAL A 499 -5.98 1.19 10.53
N PRO A 500 -7.30 1.31 10.24
CA PRO A 500 -7.83 0.99 8.91
C PRO A 500 -7.14 1.78 7.80
N ILE A 501 -7.15 1.26 6.56
CA ILE A 501 -6.60 1.98 5.38
C ILE A 501 -7.33 3.30 5.18
N MET A 502 -8.65 3.33 5.46
CA MET A 502 -9.51 4.51 5.38
C MET A 502 -9.29 5.49 6.55
N THR A 503 -8.03 5.82 6.84
CA THR A 503 -7.61 6.78 7.88
C THR A 503 -6.93 7.98 7.24
N ASN A 504 -7.18 9.18 7.78
CA ASN A 504 -6.52 10.40 7.31
C ASN A 504 -4.99 10.32 7.49
N SER A 505 -4.24 10.84 6.51
CA SER A 505 -2.77 10.81 6.45
C SER A 505 -2.06 11.17 7.76
N GLU A 506 -2.52 12.22 8.43
CA GLU A 506 -1.89 12.75 9.65
C GLU A 506 -2.14 11.87 10.88
N SER A 507 -3.11 10.95 10.82
CA SER A 507 -3.46 10.04 11.92
C SER A 507 -2.92 8.61 11.74
N ILE A 508 -2.14 8.36 10.69
CA ILE A 508 -1.60 7.03 10.42
C ILE A 508 -0.43 6.71 11.36
N LEU A 509 -0.53 5.58 12.06
CA LEU A 509 0.47 5.08 13.01
C LEU A 509 1.70 4.47 12.30
N GLN A 510 1.48 3.45 11.45
CA GLN A 510 2.53 2.80 10.65
C GLN A 510 2.40 3.18 9.17
N PHE A 511 2.84 4.40 8.82
CA PHE A 511 2.66 5.00 7.49
C PHE A 511 3.04 4.06 6.34
N GLY A 512 4.24 3.48 6.41
CA GLY A 512 4.75 2.59 5.36
C GLY A 512 3.93 1.31 5.14
N ASN A 513 3.24 0.80 6.15
CA ASN A 513 2.40 -0.40 6.02
C ASN A 513 0.97 -0.04 5.66
N ASN A 514 0.39 0.99 6.28
CA ASN A 514 -0.99 1.40 6.04
C ASN A 514 -1.19 2.03 4.65
N ALA A 515 -0.32 2.98 4.26
CA ALA A 515 -0.49 3.71 2.99
C ALA A 515 0.02 2.91 1.78
N TYR A 516 1.01 2.02 1.95
CA TYR A 516 1.64 1.31 0.83
C TYR A 516 1.43 -0.20 0.90
N GLY A 517 1.88 -0.84 2.00
CA GLY A 517 2.01 -2.29 2.11
C GLY A 517 0.67 -3.03 2.06
N LYS A 518 -0.24 -2.71 2.99
CA LYS A 518 -1.54 -3.37 3.12
C LYS A 518 -2.43 -3.16 1.88
N PRO A 519 -2.57 -1.94 1.31
CA PRO A 519 -3.32 -1.76 0.07
C PRO A 519 -2.71 -2.53 -1.11
N ALA A 520 -1.39 -2.47 -1.32
CA ALA A 520 -0.75 -3.19 -2.43
C ALA A 520 -0.88 -4.71 -2.29
N THR A 521 -0.74 -5.23 -1.07
CA THR A 521 -0.99 -6.65 -0.79
C THR A 521 -2.45 -7.01 -1.01
N ALA A 522 -3.40 -6.21 -0.53
CA ALA A 522 -4.83 -6.44 -0.78
C ALA A 522 -5.12 -6.52 -2.29
N LEU A 523 -4.64 -5.57 -3.08
CA LEU A 523 -4.83 -5.57 -4.53
C LEU A 523 -4.15 -6.77 -5.22
N ASN A 524 -2.98 -7.17 -4.75
CA ASN A 524 -2.30 -8.35 -5.29
C ASN A 524 -3.04 -9.65 -4.96
N ILE A 525 -3.58 -9.80 -3.75
CA ILE A 525 -4.44 -10.93 -3.36
C ILE A 525 -5.72 -10.93 -4.21
N LEU A 526 -6.32 -9.76 -4.38
CA LEU A 526 -7.51 -9.58 -5.20
C LEU A 526 -7.25 -10.02 -6.65
N ARG A 527 -6.11 -9.63 -7.22
CA ARG A 527 -5.67 -9.99 -8.57
C ARG A 527 -5.31 -11.47 -8.74
N GLU A 528 -4.47 -12.02 -7.88
CA GLU A 528 -3.89 -13.37 -8.08
C GLU A 528 -4.80 -14.48 -7.55
N SER A 529 -5.58 -14.21 -6.51
CA SER A 529 -6.24 -15.26 -5.74
C SER A 529 -7.77 -15.19 -5.75
N ILE A 530 -8.36 -14.00 -5.96
CA ILE A 530 -9.83 -13.81 -5.92
C ILE A 530 -10.43 -13.61 -7.31
N MET A 531 -10.04 -12.54 -8.02
CA MET A 531 -10.63 -12.16 -9.31
C MET A 531 -9.94 -12.85 -10.49
N GLY A 532 -8.65 -13.17 -10.35
CA GLY A 532 -7.79 -13.53 -11.47
C GLY A 532 -7.33 -12.31 -12.26
N ARG A 533 -6.20 -12.48 -12.97
CA ARG A 533 -5.50 -11.38 -13.65
C ARG A 533 -6.34 -10.67 -14.71
N GLU A 534 -7.10 -11.41 -15.52
CA GLU A 534 -7.87 -10.82 -16.63
C GLU A 534 -8.94 -9.83 -16.15
N LEU A 535 -9.78 -10.24 -15.20
CA LEU A 535 -10.84 -9.39 -14.64
C LEU A 535 -10.25 -8.21 -13.86
N PHE A 536 -9.23 -8.47 -13.03
CA PHE A 536 -8.59 -7.41 -12.25
C PHE A 536 -7.90 -6.39 -13.15
N ASP A 537 -7.07 -6.84 -14.10
CA ASP A 537 -6.29 -5.94 -14.97
C ASP A 537 -7.22 -5.11 -15.85
N PHE A 538 -8.33 -5.67 -16.33
CA PHE A 538 -9.37 -4.93 -17.05
C PHE A 538 -10.01 -3.85 -16.17
N ALA A 539 -10.46 -4.21 -14.96
CA ALA A 539 -11.16 -3.29 -14.06
C ALA A 539 -10.25 -2.16 -13.53
N PHE A 540 -9.00 -2.49 -13.16
CA PHE A 540 -8.01 -1.51 -12.72
C PHE A 540 -7.66 -0.53 -13.86
N ARG A 541 -7.50 -1.05 -15.08
CA ARG A 541 -7.26 -0.23 -16.26
C ARG A 541 -8.43 0.70 -16.55
N GLU A 542 -9.66 0.19 -16.46
CA GLU A 542 -10.87 0.98 -16.66
C GLU A 542 -10.97 2.13 -15.63
N TYR A 543 -10.63 1.89 -14.36
CA TYR A 543 -10.52 2.94 -13.35
C TYR A 543 -9.51 4.02 -13.75
N ALA A 544 -8.30 3.62 -14.15
CA ALA A 544 -7.27 4.56 -14.58
C ALA A 544 -7.72 5.40 -15.79
N GLN A 545 -8.44 4.80 -16.75
CA GLN A 545 -8.96 5.49 -17.93
C GLN A 545 -10.08 6.47 -17.59
N ARG A 546 -11.08 6.06 -16.77
CA ARG A 546 -12.18 6.90 -16.31
C ARG A 546 -11.66 8.18 -15.65
N TRP A 547 -10.65 8.02 -14.80
CA TRP A 547 -10.13 9.08 -13.93
C TRP A 547 -8.85 9.75 -14.45
N LYS A 548 -8.39 9.43 -15.67
CA LYS A 548 -7.29 10.15 -16.32
C LYS A 548 -7.61 11.66 -16.38
N PHE A 549 -6.71 12.47 -15.83
CA PHE A 549 -6.83 13.92 -15.65
C PHE A 549 -8.07 14.37 -14.85
N LYS A 550 -8.50 13.56 -13.88
CA LYS A 550 -9.63 13.84 -12.98
C LYS A 550 -9.31 13.40 -11.55
N ARG A 551 -10.15 13.77 -10.58
CA ARG A 551 -9.97 13.56 -9.13
C ARG A 551 -10.91 12.47 -8.58
N PRO A 552 -10.48 11.20 -8.54
CA PRO A 552 -11.27 10.13 -7.94
C PRO A 552 -11.27 10.21 -6.41
N MET A 553 -12.28 9.60 -5.80
CA MET A 553 -12.38 9.27 -4.38
C MET A 553 -12.37 7.76 -4.19
N PRO A 554 -12.15 7.23 -2.96
CA PRO A 554 -12.15 5.79 -2.69
C PRO A 554 -13.38 5.04 -3.24
N ALA A 555 -14.57 5.64 -3.11
CA ALA A 555 -15.81 5.05 -3.60
C ALA A 555 -15.84 4.89 -5.13
N ASP A 556 -15.16 5.77 -5.87
CA ASP A 556 -15.08 5.67 -7.33
C ASP A 556 -14.20 4.50 -7.77
N PHE A 557 -13.13 4.24 -7.01
CA PHE A 557 -12.29 3.06 -7.21
C PHE A 557 -13.05 1.77 -6.90
N PHE A 558 -13.66 1.65 -5.72
CA PHE A 558 -14.40 0.44 -5.33
C PHE A 558 -15.52 0.11 -6.32
N ARG A 559 -16.35 1.10 -6.68
CA ARG A 559 -17.41 0.91 -7.67
C ARG A 559 -16.90 0.55 -9.05
N THR A 560 -15.79 1.15 -9.50
CA THR A 560 -15.22 0.78 -10.81
C THR A 560 -14.71 -0.65 -10.81
N MET A 561 -14.05 -1.07 -9.73
CA MET A 561 -13.56 -2.44 -9.61
C MET A 561 -14.69 -3.46 -9.68
N GLU A 562 -15.83 -3.19 -9.04
CA GLU A 562 -17.02 -4.06 -9.08
C GLU A 562 -17.77 -3.99 -10.42
N ASP A 563 -18.04 -2.77 -10.92
CA ASP A 563 -18.75 -2.52 -12.18
C ASP A 563 -18.05 -3.18 -13.39
N ALA A 564 -16.73 -2.98 -13.49
CA ALA A 564 -15.96 -3.48 -14.63
C ALA A 564 -15.65 -4.99 -14.54
N SER A 565 -15.68 -5.58 -13.34
CA SER A 565 -15.39 -7.01 -13.16
C SER A 565 -16.65 -7.88 -13.06
N GLY A 566 -17.79 -7.32 -12.66
CA GLY A 566 -19.01 -8.05 -12.36
C GLY A 566 -18.95 -8.87 -11.06
N MET A 567 -18.00 -8.59 -10.16
CA MET A 567 -17.85 -9.27 -8.87
C MET A 567 -18.32 -8.37 -7.72
N ASP A 568 -19.04 -8.94 -6.76
CA ASP A 568 -19.35 -8.29 -5.48
C ASP A 568 -18.11 -8.39 -4.58
N LEU A 569 -17.52 -7.23 -4.25
CA LEU A 569 -16.29 -7.11 -3.48
C LEU A 569 -16.51 -6.37 -2.15
N ASP A 570 -17.77 -6.15 -1.75
CA ASP A 570 -18.10 -5.37 -0.56
C ASP A 570 -17.49 -5.96 0.71
N TRP A 571 -17.52 -7.29 0.84
CA TRP A 571 -16.89 -8.00 1.95
C TRP A 571 -15.37 -7.79 1.98
N PHE A 572 -14.74 -7.70 0.81
CA PHE A 572 -13.29 -7.55 0.66
C PHE A 572 -12.87 -6.13 1.03
N TRP A 573 -13.53 -5.13 0.45
CA TRP A 573 -13.31 -3.72 0.76
C TRP A 573 -13.57 -3.44 2.25
N ARG A 574 -14.68 -3.94 2.80
CA ARG A 574 -15.00 -3.81 4.23
C ARG A 574 -13.88 -4.33 5.10
N GLY A 575 -13.45 -5.57 4.89
CA GLY A 575 -12.44 -6.21 5.72
C GLY A 575 -11.04 -5.61 5.57
N TRP A 576 -10.59 -5.36 4.34
CA TRP A 576 -9.23 -4.87 4.10
C TRP A 576 -9.08 -3.36 4.34
N PHE A 577 -10.09 -2.56 4.03
CA PHE A 577 -9.97 -1.10 4.02
C PHE A 577 -10.60 -0.40 5.23
N TYR A 578 -11.70 -0.93 5.75
CA TYR A 578 -12.46 -0.29 6.84
C TYR A 578 -12.22 -0.92 8.22
N THR A 579 -11.50 -2.04 8.32
CA THR A 579 -11.18 -2.67 9.61
C THR A 579 -9.68 -2.93 9.79
N THR A 580 -9.33 -3.30 11.02
CA THR A 580 -8.02 -3.83 11.41
C THR A 580 -8.07 -5.35 11.62
N ASP A 581 -9.11 -6.02 11.12
CA ASP A 581 -9.18 -7.48 11.13
C ASP A 581 -8.01 -8.06 10.33
N HIS A 582 -7.65 -9.31 10.64
CA HIS A 582 -6.61 -10.03 9.93
C HIS A 582 -7.02 -11.47 9.61
N VAL A 583 -6.32 -12.10 8.68
CA VAL A 583 -6.61 -13.48 8.30
C VAL A 583 -5.96 -14.42 9.31
N ASP A 584 -6.78 -15.15 10.06
CA ASP A 584 -6.35 -16.33 10.84
C ASP A 584 -7.49 -17.34 10.73
N ILE A 585 -7.35 -18.30 9.81
CA ILE A 585 -8.36 -19.32 9.54
C ILE A 585 -7.81 -20.69 9.93
N SER A 586 -8.44 -21.32 10.92
CA SER A 586 -8.08 -22.65 11.37
C SER A 586 -8.86 -23.73 10.62
N LEU A 587 -8.16 -24.77 10.15
CA LEU A 587 -8.76 -26.06 9.84
C LEU A 587 -8.86 -26.88 11.13
N ASP A 588 -10.05 -26.90 11.73
CA ASP A 588 -10.26 -27.43 13.07
C ASP A 588 -10.25 -28.95 13.10
N GLN A 589 -11.04 -29.57 12.21
CA GLN A 589 -11.27 -31.01 12.16
C GLN A 589 -11.55 -31.48 10.74
N VAL A 590 -11.14 -32.72 10.43
CA VAL A 590 -11.59 -33.46 9.25
C VAL A 590 -12.20 -34.78 9.73
N ARG A 591 -13.51 -34.92 9.53
CA ARG A 591 -14.26 -36.12 9.88
C ARG A 591 -14.50 -36.96 8.64
N HIS A 592 -14.22 -38.26 8.73
CA HIS A 592 -14.43 -39.23 7.65
C HIS A 592 -15.63 -40.11 7.98
N TYR A 593 -16.53 -40.24 7.01
CA TYR A 593 -17.73 -41.05 7.07
C TYR A 593 -17.83 -41.91 5.83
N THR A 594 -18.47 -43.07 5.96
CA THR A 594 -19.05 -43.84 4.85
C THR A 594 -20.57 -43.78 4.95
N VAL A 595 -21.27 -43.99 3.84
CA VAL A 595 -22.74 -44.08 3.86
C VAL A 595 -23.13 -45.35 4.61
N GLY A 596 -23.90 -45.21 5.69
CA GLY A 596 -24.44 -46.35 6.42
C GLY A 596 -25.45 -47.09 5.57
N THR A 597 -25.21 -48.39 5.34
CA THR A 597 -26.04 -49.25 4.48
C THR A 597 -27.43 -49.53 5.09
N LYS A 598 -27.57 -49.31 6.40
CA LYS A 598 -28.73 -49.69 7.24
C LYS A 598 -29.02 -51.19 7.27
N ASN A 599 -28.27 -52.00 6.51
CA ASN A 599 -28.40 -53.44 6.49
C ASN A 599 -27.78 -54.01 7.77
N PRO A 600 -28.56 -54.60 8.69
CA PRO A 600 -28.02 -55.05 9.96
C PRO A 600 -26.93 -56.11 9.79
N ASP A 601 -26.97 -56.91 8.72
CA ASP A 601 -25.93 -57.92 8.41
C ASP A 601 -24.58 -57.30 8.01
N ILE A 602 -24.54 -56.01 7.66
CA ILE A 602 -23.32 -55.25 7.38
C ILE A 602 -22.96 -54.37 8.59
N GLU A 603 -23.95 -53.66 9.14
CA GLU A 603 -23.75 -52.71 10.24
C GLU A 603 -23.35 -53.39 11.56
N GLY A 604 -23.89 -54.57 11.87
CA GLY A 604 -23.57 -55.32 13.09
C GLY A 604 -22.09 -55.70 13.17
N PRO A 605 -21.56 -56.46 12.20
CA PRO A 605 -20.13 -56.80 12.15
C PRO A 605 -19.20 -55.57 12.16
N TRP A 606 -19.56 -54.51 11.43
CA TRP A 606 -18.79 -53.26 11.41
C TRP A 606 -18.73 -52.57 12.78
N LYS A 607 -19.87 -52.45 13.48
CA LYS A 607 -19.91 -51.90 14.85
C LYS A 607 -19.11 -52.74 15.83
N ARG A 608 -19.15 -54.08 15.70
CA ARG A 608 -18.33 -54.99 16.51
C ARG A 608 -16.85 -54.74 16.29
N GLU A 609 -16.42 -54.56 15.05
CA GLU A 609 -15.04 -54.24 14.71
C GLU A 609 -14.61 -52.90 15.30
N GLN A 610 -15.46 -51.87 15.23
CA GLN A 610 -15.19 -50.58 15.88
C GLN A 610 -15.03 -50.72 17.39
N HIS A 611 -15.96 -51.37 18.08
CA HIS A 611 -15.89 -51.60 19.53
C HIS A 611 -14.62 -52.37 19.91
N ASN A 612 -14.25 -53.39 19.13
CA ASN A 612 -13.02 -54.17 19.38
C ASN A 612 -11.73 -53.39 19.11
N SER A 613 -11.79 -52.33 18.31
CA SER A 613 -10.65 -51.44 18.04
C SER A 613 -10.41 -50.39 19.11
N GLU A 614 -11.37 -50.22 20.04
CA GLU A 614 -11.21 -49.30 21.17
C GLU A 614 -10.04 -49.73 22.07
N PRO A 615 -9.28 -48.77 22.63
CA PRO A 615 -8.18 -49.09 23.52
C PRO A 615 -8.66 -49.90 24.72
N GLU A 616 -8.01 -51.04 24.96
CA GLU A 616 -8.31 -51.86 26.12
C GLU A 616 -8.09 -51.06 27.42
N THR A 617 -9.03 -51.15 28.35
CA THR A 617 -8.89 -50.46 29.64
C THR A 617 -7.65 -50.95 30.39
N ILE A 618 -6.97 -50.05 31.10
CA ILE A 618 -5.82 -50.41 31.95
C ILE A 618 -6.19 -51.53 32.92
N THR A 619 -7.41 -51.51 33.46
CA THR A 619 -7.94 -52.58 34.33
C THR A 619 -7.93 -53.94 33.64
N ALA A 620 -8.42 -54.04 32.39
CA ALA A 620 -8.45 -55.31 31.67
C ALA A 620 -7.04 -55.81 31.31
N ILE A 621 -6.13 -54.90 30.91
CA ILE A 621 -4.71 -55.18 30.67
C ILE A 621 -4.04 -55.72 31.94
N GLU A 622 -4.19 -55.02 33.07
CA GLU A 622 -3.59 -55.39 34.36
C GLU A 622 -4.18 -56.69 34.92
N ASN A 623 -5.49 -56.88 34.85
CA ASN A 623 -6.15 -58.10 35.30
C ASN A 623 -5.64 -59.33 34.53
N ARG A 624 -5.40 -59.17 33.21
CA ARG A 624 -4.80 -60.21 32.37
C ARG A 624 -3.33 -60.43 32.73
N ALA A 625 -2.53 -59.37 32.89
CA ALA A 625 -1.12 -59.45 33.25
C ALA A 625 -0.90 -60.14 34.61
N ARG A 626 -1.74 -59.85 35.60
CA ARG A 626 -1.73 -60.45 36.94
C ARG A 626 -2.42 -61.81 37.01
N LYS A 627 -2.99 -62.29 35.91
CA LYS A 627 -3.73 -63.55 35.81
C LYS A 627 -4.81 -63.69 36.89
N LEU A 628 -5.57 -62.62 37.13
CA LEU A 628 -6.66 -62.67 38.10
C LEU A 628 -7.71 -63.70 37.65
N PRO A 629 -8.15 -64.61 38.54
CA PRO A 629 -9.10 -65.67 38.18
C PRO A 629 -10.48 -65.10 37.86
N ARG A 630 -11.12 -65.55 36.78
CA ARG A 630 -12.52 -65.23 36.46
C ARG A 630 -13.41 -66.38 36.94
N ILE A 631 -14.55 -66.04 37.55
CA ILE A 631 -15.46 -67.06 38.13
C ILE A 631 -16.07 -67.96 37.05
N VAL A 632 -16.33 -67.42 35.86
CA VAL A 632 -16.90 -68.15 34.72
C VAL A 632 -15.91 -69.20 34.18
N ASP A 633 -14.61 -68.95 34.29
CA ASP A 633 -13.57 -69.93 33.89
C ASP A 633 -13.53 -71.12 34.86
N ALA A 634 -13.80 -70.88 36.16
CA ALA A 634 -13.85 -71.92 37.19
C ALA A 634 -15.21 -72.64 37.29
N LYS A 635 -16.29 -72.01 36.77
CA LYS A 635 -17.67 -72.50 36.80
C LYS A 635 -18.35 -72.28 35.44
N PRO A 636 -18.09 -73.16 34.45
CA PRO A 636 -18.63 -73.01 33.10
C PRO A 636 -20.17 -73.03 33.02
N GLU A 637 -20.86 -73.58 34.02
CA GLU A 637 -22.33 -73.58 34.11
C GLU A 637 -22.93 -72.17 34.27
N LEU A 638 -22.11 -71.18 34.63
CA LEU A 638 -22.53 -69.77 34.69
C LEU A 638 -22.53 -69.08 33.33
N ALA A 639 -21.97 -69.71 32.28
CA ALA A 639 -21.99 -69.15 30.94
C ALA A 639 -23.39 -69.34 30.31
N ASP A 640 -24.00 -68.26 29.82
CA ASP A 640 -25.33 -68.24 29.23
C ASP A 640 -25.31 -67.79 27.75
N PHE A 641 -26.48 -67.40 27.24
CA PHE A 641 -26.65 -66.86 25.89
C PHE A 641 -25.70 -65.68 25.60
N TYR A 642 -25.52 -64.76 26.55
CA TYR A 642 -24.73 -63.53 26.39
C TYR A 642 -23.21 -63.76 26.49
N ASN A 643 -22.77 -64.95 26.92
CA ASN A 643 -21.37 -65.33 26.83
C ASN A 643 -20.95 -65.77 25.43
N LYS A 644 -21.90 -66.06 24.53
CA LYS A 644 -21.66 -66.43 23.13
C LYS A 644 -22.23 -65.43 22.13
N HIS A 645 -23.17 -64.60 22.58
CA HIS A 645 -23.81 -63.58 21.77
C HIS A 645 -23.57 -62.19 22.36
N ASP A 646 -23.13 -61.26 21.53
CA ASP A 646 -22.92 -59.87 21.93
C ASP A 646 -24.00 -58.95 21.33
N GLU A 647 -23.96 -57.67 21.70
CA GLU A 647 -24.93 -56.67 21.26
C GLU A 647 -24.95 -56.40 19.75
N PHE A 648 -23.96 -56.92 19.01
CA PHE A 648 -23.82 -56.73 17.57
C PHE A 648 -24.34 -57.92 16.74
N ASP A 649 -24.81 -59.00 17.39
CA ASP A 649 -25.43 -60.13 16.69
C ASP A 649 -26.78 -59.75 16.07
N VAL A 650 -26.98 -60.12 14.79
CA VAL A 650 -28.14 -59.72 14.00
C VAL A 650 -29.30 -60.70 14.14
N SER A 651 -30.42 -60.22 14.66
CA SER A 651 -31.65 -61.00 14.82
C SER A 651 -32.52 -61.00 13.54
N ASN A 652 -33.50 -61.91 13.49
CA ASN A 652 -34.49 -61.91 12.41
C ASN A 652 -35.44 -60.71 12.47
N ALA A 653 -35.65 -60.11 13.66
CA ALA A 653 -36.45 -58.90 13.80
C ALA A 653 -35.76 -57.70 13.13
N ASP A 654 -34.42 -57.62 13.22
CA ASP A 654 -33.63 -56.55 12.60
C ASP A 654 -33.71 -56.64 11.06
N ARG A 655 -33.58 -57.86 10.51
CA ARG A 655 -33.68 -58.09 9.06
C ARG A 655 -35.05 -57.76 8.48
N ASN A 656 -36.13 -58.06 9.22
CA ASN A 656 -37.49 -57.68 8.80
C ASN A 656 -37.68 -56.16 8.82
N SER A 657 -37.23 -55.50 9.89
CA SER A 657 -37.27 -54.04 10.02
C SER A 657 -36.52 -53.33 8.87
N TYR A 658 -35.37 -53.88 8.46
CA TYR A 658 -34.62 -53.37 7.30
C TYR A 658 -35.40 -53.49 5.97
N ARG A 659 -36.05 -54.63 5.74
CA ARG A 659 -36.86 -54.87 4.53
C ARG A 659 -38.06 -53.93 4.44
N ASP A 660 -38.75 -53.74 5.56
CA ASP A 660 -39.91 -52.85 5.63
C ASP A 660 -39.52 -51.40 5.37
N MET A 661 -38.37 -50.96 5.91
CA MET A 661 -37.82 -49.64 5.59
C MET A 661 -37.50 -49.50 4.10
N LEU A 662 -36.80 -50.45 3.47
CA LEU A 662 -36.47 -50.37 2.04
C LEU A 662 -37.71 -50.29 1.15
N ALA A 663 -38.79 -51.00 1.51
CA ALA A 663 -40.05 -50.95 0.79
C ALA A 663 -40.74 -49.57 0.84
N GLY A 664 -40.42 -48.76 1.86
CA GLY A 664 -40.93 -47.39 2.02
C GLY A 664 -40.13 -46.30 1.31
N LEU A 665 -38.98 -46.62 0.70
CA LEU A 665 -38.09 -45.66 0.04
C LEU A 665 -38.35 -45.56 -1.48
N GLU A 666 -38.20 -44.34 -2.01
CA GLU A 666 -38.19 -44.09 -3.45
C GLU A 666 -36.94 -44.70 -4.10
N ASP A 667 -36.97 -44.88 -5.44
CA ASP A 667 -35.86 -45.54 -6.16
C ASP A 667 -34.54 -44.79 -5.97
N TRP A 668 -34.53 -43.46 -6.06
CA TRP A 668 -33.31 -42.66 -5.89
C TRP A 668 -32.78 -42.69 -4.44
N GLU A 669 -33.64 -42.82 -3.43
CA GLU A 669 -33.22 -42.96 -2.03
C GLU A 669 -32.54 -44.31 -1.77
N ARG A 670 -33.07 -45.38 -2.40
CA ARG A 670 -32.44 -46.70 -2.38
C ARG A 670 -31.10 -46.69 -3.09
N ASP A 671 -31.00 -46.01 -4.23
CA ASP A 671 -29.76 -45.87 -4.96
C ASP A 671 -28.69 -45.16 -4.11
N MET A 672 -29.06 -44.10 -3.38
CA MET A 672 -28.14 -43.39 -2.49
C MET A 672 -27.58 -44.24 -1.33
N LEU A 673 -28.35 -45.21 -0.80
CA LEU A 673 -27.87 -46.16 0.21
C LEU A 673 -26.86 -47.17 -0.34
N SER A 674 -26.81 -47.36 -1.67
CA SER A 674 -25.89 -48.27 -2.35
C SER A 674 -24.59 -47.60 -2.83
N VAL A 675 -24.48 -46.27 -2.68
CA VAL A 675 -23.30 -45.51 -3.11
C VAL A 675 -22.11 -45.76 -2.17
N GLU A 676 -21.12 -46.48 -2.66
CA GLU A 676 -19.82 -46.65 -2.00
C GLU A 676 -18.97 -45.39 -2.21
N SER A 677 -18.99 -44.46 -1.25
CA SER A 677 -18.21 -43.22 -1.28
C SER A 677 -17.65 -42.87 0.09
N ASN A 678 -16.54 -42.13 0.08
CA ASN A 678 -15.99 -41.47 1.25
C ASN A 678 -16.61 -40.08 1.38
N VAL A 679 -17.17 -39.77 2.54
CA VAL A 679 -17.72 -38.46 2.87
C VAL A 679 -16.84 -37.80 3.92
N TYR A 680 -16.29 -36.64 3.60
CA TYR A 680 -15.47 -35.85 4.50
C TYR A 680 -16.18 -34.57 4.89
N VAL A 681 -16.15 -34.22 6.18
CA VAL A 681 -16.62 -32.92 6.67
C VAL A 681 -15.44 -32.19 7.29
N LEU A 682 -15.08 -31.06 6.68
CA LEU A 682 -14.00 -30.18 7.10
C LEU A 682 -14.61 -29.00 7.86
N ASP A 683 -14.17 -28.77 9.09
CA ASP A 683 -14.63 -27.64 9.91
C ASP A 683 -13.58 -26.53 9.93
N PHE A 684 -14.04 -25.28 9.80
CA PHE A 684 -13.19 -24.09 9.79
C PHE A 684 -13.65 -23.06 10.82
N SER A 685 -12.69 -22.38 11.43
CA SER A 685 -12.93 -21.22 12.30
C SER A 685 -12.16 -20.01 11.78
N ASN A 686 -12.84 -18.87 11.66
CA ASN A 686 -12.24 -17.55 11.38
C ASN A 686 -11.95 -16.87 12.73
N ILE A 687 -10.68 -16.86 13.11
CA ILE A 687 -10.18 -16.35 14.39
C ILE A 687 -9.86 -14.85 14.27
N GLY A 688 -9.21 -14.44 13.18
CA GLY A 688 -8.71 -13.08 12.98
C GLY A 688 -9.78 -12.08 12.51
N GLY A 689 -10.96 -12.56 12.15
CA GLY A 689 -12.14 -11.76 11.80
C GLY A 689 -12.23 -11.38 10.33
N LEU A 690 -11.13 -11.43 9.57
CA LEU A 690 -11.10 -11.13 8.15
C LEU A 690 -11.51 -12.37 7.35
N VAL A 691 -12.67 -12.31 6.71
CA VAL A 691 -13.17 -13.41 5.86
C VAL A 691 -12.35 -13.49 4.57
N MET A 692 -12.01 -14.71 4.16
CA MET A 692 -11.27 -15.01 2.92
C MET A 692 -11.78 -16.31 2.30
N PRO A 693 -11.59 -16.52 0.99
CA PRO A 693 -11.77 -17.83 0.35
C PRO A 693 -10.93 -18.93 1.04
N LEU A 694 -11.40 -20.18 0.99
CA LEU A 694 -10.64 -21.32 1.48
C LEU A 694 -9.96 -22.03 0.30
N PHE A 695 -8.63 -21.93 0.23
CA PHE A 695 -7.83 -22.67 -0.73
C PHE A 695 -7.33 -23.94 -0.06
N LEU A 696 -7.73 -25.11 -0.58
CA LEU A 696 -7.43 -26.39 0.03
C LEU A 696 -6.60 -27.24 -0.94
N ARG A 697 -5.55 -27.87 -0.42
CA ARG A 697 -4.88 -29.01 -1.07
C ARG A 697 -5.23 -30.29 -0.33
N LEU A 698 -5.86 -31.21 -1.05
CA LEU A 698 -6.23 -32.53 -0.58
C LEU A 698 -5.20 -33.54 -1.10
N GLU A 699 -4.52 -34.23 -0.19
CA GLU A 699 -3.60 -35.31 -0.54
C GLU A 699 -4.24 -36.65 -0.18
N TYR A 700 -4.24 -37.59 -1.13
CA TYR A 700 -4.83 -38.92 -0.96
C TYR A 700 -3.75 -39.99 -0.72
N GLU A 701 -4.14 -41.12 -0.13
CA GLU A 701 -3.23 -42.24 0.13
C GLU A 701 -2.65 -42.87 -1.14
N ASP A 702 -3.37 -42.79 -2.26
CA ASP A 702 -2.91 -43.23 -3.58
C ASP A 702 -1.84 -42.32 -4.22
N GLY A 703 -1.47 -41.23 -3.53
CA GLY A 703 -0.49 -40.24 -3.97
C GLY A 703 -1.04 -39.16 -4.89
N THR A 704 -2.33 -39.20 -5.25
CA THR A 704 -2.97 -38.13 -6.02
C THR A 704 -3.25 -36.90 -5.16
N VAL A 705 -3.35 -35.75 -5.83
CA VAL A 705 -3.58 -34.44 -5.20
C VAL A 705 -4.74 -33.75 -5.91
N GLU A 706 -5.59 -33.09 -5.13
CA GLU A 706 -6.69 -32.26 -5.61
C GLU A 706 -6.62 -30.88 -4.95
N ASP A 707 -6.61 -29.82 -5.77
CA ASP A 707 -6.70 -28.44 -5.30
C ASP A 707 -8.14 -27.93 -5.44
N LEU A 708 -8.70 -27.41 -4.35
CA LEU A 708 -10.06 -26.89 -4.29
C LEU A 708 -10.05 -25.42 -3.84
N ARG A 709 -10.74 -24.55 -4.58
CA ARG A 709 -10.97 -23.16 -4.20
C ARG A 709 -12.44 -22.99 -3.81
N ILE A 710 -12.68 -22.70 -2.53
CA ILE A 710 -14.01 -22.41 -2.00
C ILE A 710 -14.11 -20.89 -1.83
N PRO A 711 -15.14 -20.24 -2.37
CA PRO A 711 -15.19 -18.79 -2.38
C PRO A 711 -15.58 -18.24 -0.98
N ALA A 712 -15.36 -16.95 -0.75
CA ALA A 712 -15.50 -16.33 0.58
C ALA A 712 -16.92 -16.44 1.16
N GLU A 713 -17.94 -16.58 0.31
CA GLU A 713 -19.36 -16.68 0.65
C GLU A 713 -19.69 -17.90 1.52
N ILE A 714 -18.78 -18.86 1.68
CA ILE A 714 -18.90 -19.92 2.70
C ILE A 714 -19.08 -19.34 4.12
N TRP A 715 -18.65 -18.09 4.34
CA TRP A 715 -18.76 -17.34 5.59
C TRP A 715 -20.02 -16.48 5.70
N ALA A 716 -20.85 -16.37 4.66
CA ALA A 716 -21.96 -15.39 4.61
C ALA A 716 -23.03 -15.62 5.68
N LYS A 717 -23.33 -16.88 6.02
CA LYS A 717 -24.31 -17.21 7.08
C LYS A 717 -23.71 -17.19 8.48
N ASN A 718 -22.40 -17.40 8.59
CA ASN A 718 -21.68 -17.42 9.85
C ASN A 718 -20.21 -17.08 9.58
N SER A 719 -19.83 -15.83 9.89
CA SER A 719 -18.49 -15.31 9.63
C SER A 719 -17.42 -15.84 10.58
N ARG A 720 -17.81 -16.60 11.62
CA ARG A 720 -16.90 -17.15 12.64
C ARG A 720 -16.58 -18.62 12.44
N LYS A 721 -17.56 -19.43 12.02
CA LYS A 721 -17.41 -20.88 11.86
C LYS A 721 -18.21 -21.39 10.67
N THR A 722 -17.62 -22.31 9.92
CA THR A 722 -18.29 -22.96 8.79
C THR A 722 -17.76 -24.38 8.57
N SER A 723 -18.50 -25.17 7.80
CA SER A 723 -18.10 -26.54 7.47
C SER A 723 -18.31 -26.79 5.98
N LYS A 724 -17.42 -27.59 5.37
CA LYS A 724 -17.57 -28.07 4.00
C LYS A 724 -17.61 -29.58 3.95
N MET A 725 -18.68 -30.13 3.36
CA MET A 725 -18.78 -31.54 3.02
C MET A 725 -18.18 -31.81 1.64
N LEU A 726 -17.38 -32.86 1.53
CA LEU A 726 -16.77 -33.36 0.30
C LEU A 726 -17.13 -34.85 0.14
N VAL A 727 -17.73 -35.23 -0.99
CA VAL A 727 -18.00 -36.63 -1.34
C VAL A 727 -16.98 -37.04 -2.40
N ARG A 728 -16.26 -38.14 -2.17
CA ARG A 728 -15.23 -38.67 -3.07
C ARG A 728 -15.40 -40.17 -3.25
N ASP A 729 -14.90 -40.70 -4.35
CA ASP A 729 -14.95 -42.13 -4.64
C ASP A 729 -14.35 -42.97 -3.51
N LYS A 730 -14.81 -44.21 -3.37
CA LYS A 730 -14.38 -45.13 -2.30
C LYS A 730 -12.86 -45.37 -2.23
N ASN A 731 -12.16 -45.22 -3.35
CA ASN A 731 -10.70 -45.36 -3.45
C ASN A 731 -9.93 -44.07 -3.10
N LYS A 732 -10.61 -42.94 -2.90
CA LYS A 732 -10.02 -41.66 -2.50
C LYS A 732 -10.03 -41.48 -0.98
N ILE A 733 -9.08 -42.13 -0.33
CA ILE A 733 -8.85 -42.01 1.13
C ILE A 733 -7.97 -40.79 1.39
N LEU A 734 -8.46 -39.81 2.16
CA LEU A 734 -7.72 -38.60 2.49
C LEU A 734 -6.57 -38.92 3.45
N LYS A 735 -5.36 -38.55 3.05
CA LYS A 735 -4.15 -38.63 3.86
C LYS A 735 -3.89 -37.33 4.61
N SER A 736 -4.03 -36.18 3.95
CA SER A 736 -3.88 -34.89 4.60
C SER A 736 -4.62 -33.76 3.87
N VAL A 737 -4.91 -32.69 4.60
CA VAL A 737 -5.49 -31.45 4.07
C VAL A 737 -4.62 -30.28 4.47
N ILE A 738 -4.35 -29.40 3.52
CA ILE A 738 -3.58 -28.16 3.73
C ILE A 738 -4.46 -26.98 3.31
N LEU A 739 -4.76 -26.10 4.25
CA LEU A 739 -5.36 -24.80 4.00
C LEU A 739 -4.29 -23.79 3.57
N ASP A 740 -4.64 -22.95 2.61
CA ASP A 740 -3.77 -21.94 2.00
C ASP A 740 -2.37 -22.48 1.65
N PRO A 741 -2.25 -23.52 0.80
CA PRO A 741 -0.99 -24.23 0.54
C PRO A 741 0.10 -23.34 -0.10
N HIS A 742 -0.29 -22.19 -0.64
CA HIS A 742 0.59 -21.23 -1.31
C HIS A 742 0.76 -19.90 -0.56
N TRP A 743 0.17 -19.77 0.63
CA TRP A 743 0.18 -18.56 1.47
C TRP A 743 -0.34 -17.32 0.72
N GLU A 744 -1.45 -17.52 0.00
CA GLU A 744 -2.13 -16.56 -0.85
C GLU A 744 -2.96 -15.55 -0.05
N THR A 745 -3.37 -15.88 1.17
CA THR A 745 -4.37 -15.08 1.91
C THR A 745 -3.78 -14.11 2.92
N ALA A 746 -2.46 -14.14 3.13
CA ALA A 746 -1.79 -13.48 4.26
C ALA A 746 -2.27 -14.02 5.63
N ASP A 747 -2.58 -15.32 5.71
CA ASP A 747 -2.89 -15.98 6.97
C ASP A 747 -1.72 -15.81 7.94
N VAL A 748 -2.05 -15.25 9.09
CA VAL A 748 -1.07 -14.86 10.06
C VAL A 748 -0.59 -16.07 10.88
N ASN A 749 -1.35 -17.18 10.90
CA ASN A 749 -1.05 -18.37 11.68
C ASN A 749 -1.07 -19.65 10.83
N VAL A 750 -0.02 -19.86 10.04
CA VAL A 750 0.10 -21.06 9.19
C VAL A 750 0.12 -22.41 9.94
N GLU A 751 0.24 -22.44 11.26
CA GLU A 751 0.27 -23.69 12.06
C GLU A 751 -1.06 -24.42 12.06
N ASN A 752 -2.17 -23.68 12.06
CA ASN A 752 -3.52 -24.24 12.11
C ASN A 752 -4.08 -24.57 10.70
N ASN A 753 -3.25 -24.45 9.65
CA ASN A 753 -3.62 -24.79 8.27
C ASN A 753 -3.53 -26.28 7.94
N TYR A 754 -2.90 -27.10 8.79
CA TYR A 754 -2.59 -28.50 8.47
C TYR A 754 -3.48 -29.48 9.24
N TYR A 755 -4.03 -30.46 8.52
CA TYR A 755 -4.68 -31.62 9.12
C TYR A 755 -4.07 -32.95 8.61
N PRO A 756 -3.59 -33.84 9.50
CA PRO A 756 -3.45 -33.63 10.95
C PRO A 756 -2.40 -32.54 11.26
N ARG A 757 -2.49 -31.93 12.46
CA ARG A 757 -1.55 -30.89 12.89
C ARG A 757 -0.11 -31.42 12.89
N ARG A 758 0.84 -30.57 12.46
CA ARG A 758 2.25 -30.92 12.27
C ARG A 758 3.13 -30.15 13.27
N ILE A 759 4.21 -30.79 13.75
CA ILE A 759 5.23 -30.10 14.55
C ILE A 759 6.08 -29.23 13.62
N ILE A 760 6.11 -27.91 13.86
CA ILE A 760 7.00 -27.02 13.11
C ILE A 760 8.43 -27.14 13.64
N LYS A 761 9.35 -27.51 12.75
CA LYS A 761 10.79 -27.51 13.05
C LYS A 761 11.32 -26.10 12.85
N SER A 762 11.71 -25.43 13.94
CA SER A 762 12.41 -24.15 13.92
C SER A 762 13.81 -24.29 14.53
N ARG A 763 14.70 -23.33 14.23
CA ARG A 763 16.01 -23.20 14.89
C ARG A 763 16.03 -21.90 15.67
N LEU A 764 16.41 -21.97 16.95
CA LEU A 764 16.65 -20.79 17.77
C LEU A 764 17.98 -20.17 17.34
N GLU A 765 17.95 -19.00 16.71
CA GLU A 765 19.16 -18.25 16.39
C GLU A 765 19.54 -17.34 17.56
N LEU A 766 20.78 -17.45 18.04
CA LEU A 766 21.40 -16.51 18.96
C LEU A 766 22.29 -15.58 18.14
N PHE A 767 21.96 -14.30 18.08
CA PHE A 767 22.75 -13.32 17.33
C PHE A 767 23.11 -12.09 18.16
N LYS A 768 24.23 -11.45 17.78
CA LYS A 768 24.62 -10.11 18.22
C LYS A 768 24.40 -9.18 17.02
N GLU A 769 23.89 -7.98 17.26
CA GLU A 769 23.55 -7.04 16.19
C GLU A 769 24.78 -6.71 15.33
N GLU A 770 24.75 -7.10 14.04
CA GLU A 770 25.83 -6.86 13.07
C GLU A 770 25.37 -5.90 11.97
N LYS A 771 26.32 -5.13 11.42
CA LYS A 771 26.08 -4.23 10.29
C LYS A 771 25.74 -5.02 9.02
N ARG A 772 24.82 -4.50 8.20
CA ARG A 772 24.44 -5.10 6.91
C ARG A 772 25.65 -5.27 5.99
N ARG A 773 25.76 -6.46 5.39
CA ARG A 773 26.90 -6.88 4.57
C ARG A 773 26.93 -6.19 3.18
N ASN A 774 28.07 -5.62 2.80
CA ASN A 774 28.36 -5.13 1.44
C ASN A 774 29.33 -6.10 0.75
N LEU A 775 28.79 -7.01 -0.06
CA LEU A 775 29.58 -8.07 -0.69
C LEU A 775 30.63 -7.56 -1.68
N MET A 776 30.38 -6.43 -2.36
CA MET A 776 31.40 -5.82 -3.25
C MET A 776 32.61 -5.36 -2.43
N LYS A 777 32.36 -4.66 -1.33
CA LYS A 777 33.41 -4.22 -0.42
C LYS A 777 34.15 -5.39 0.24
N ASP A 778 33.43 -6.45 0.64
CA ASP A 778 34.05 -7.65 1.20
C ASP A 778 34.98 -8.34 0.18
N TRP A 779 34.59 -8.35 -1.09
CA TRP A 779 35.38 -8.95 -2.16
C TRP A 779 36.63 -8.14 -2.50
N ASP A 780 36.55 -6.81 -2.38
CA ASP A 780 37.69 -5.89 -2.58
C ASP A 780 38.63 -5.84 -1.36
N THR A 781 38.25 -6.44 -0.23
CA THR A 781 39.09 -6.48 0.98
C THR A 781 40.20 -7.50 0.83
N GLU A 782 41.45 -7.06 0.93
CA GLU A 782 42.61 -7.95 0.84
C GLU A 782 42.61 -9.01 1.97
N LEU A 783 42.94 -10.25 1.60
CA LEU A 783 43.06 -11.35 2.55
C LEU A 783 44.22 -11.06 3.52
N LYS A 784 43.90 -10.84 4.79
CA LYS A 784 44.94 -10.70 5.82
C LYS A 784 45.68 -12.04 5.96
N GLU A 785 46.96 -12.07 5.63
CA GLU A 785 47.83 -13.20 6.01
C GLU A 785 47.88 -13.28 7.53
N LYS A 786 47.62 -14.47 8.08
CA LYS A 786 47.82 -14.70 9.51
C LYS A 786 49.33 -14.68 9.78
N GLY A 787 49.77 -13.66 10.51
CA GLY A 787 51.10 -13.61 11.12
C GLY A 787 51.29 -14.66 12.21
#